data_AF-A0A4Q4TCJ9-F1
#
_entry.id   AF-A0A4Q4TCJ9-F1
#
_cell.length_a   1.000
_cell.length_b   1.000
_cell.length_c   1.000
_cell.angle_alpha   90.00
_cell.angle_beta   90.00
_cell.angle_gamma   90.00
#
_symmetry.space_group_name_H-M   'P 1'
#
loop_
_entity.id
_entity.type
_entity.pdbx_description
1 polymer ?
#
loop_
_entity_poly.entity_id
_entity_poly.type
_entity_poly.pdbx_seq_one_letter_code
_entity_poly.pdbx_strand_id
1 'polypeptide(L)'
;MAPSKQTMFRSADMSMVQLYISNEIGRECVNALGELGLVQFRDLNKETSAFQRTFTQEIRRLDNVERQLRYFHSQMGKASIPLRKLDLDVETLAPPTTTEIDELSERSQSLEQRIYQLNDSYETLKKREVELTEWRWVLREAGGFFDRAYGNAEEIRASTDEDDAPLLQDVEQHNSAADAERSFSGMNIGFVAGVISRDRVAAFERILWRTLRGNLYMNQSEIPEPLVDPATNDTVNKNVFVIFAHGKEILAKIRKISESMGAEIYNVDENSDLRRDQIHEVNARLNDVQNVLQNTQQTLEAELTQIAQSLSAWMILVTKEKATYQTLNLFSFDRKRRTLIAEAWCPTNDLPRIRATLQDVTNRAGLSVPSIINEIKTNKTPPTYLKTNKFTEAFQTIINAYGTATYQEVNPALPAIVTFPFLFAVMFGDFGHAVIMLCASLAMIYWEKPLKKVTFELFAMIYYGRYIALVMACFSVFTGLIYNDAFSKSLTLFESAWEWDKPEDWQEGQALTAKLKGSYRYPFGLDWMWHGTENELLFSNSYKMKMSIILGWAHMTYSLCLSYFNARHFKKPIDIWGNFVPGMIFFQAIFGYLVLCIIYKWSIDWSATDAEPPGLLNMLIYMFLQPTSLDIPLYSGQKTVQIILLLLAFIQVPILLLLKPLYLRWEHNQARAKGYRGIGEQSRVSALDEDEGNGHAPGNGRVSVDSDPGEGVAMLAHGGGDDDEEGHGEFEFSEVMIHQVIHTIEFCLNCVSHTASYLRLWALSLAHQQLSVVLWDMTLGPTLSKPGVIGVIMIVMSFYLWFCLSCAILIAMEGCSAMLHSLRLQWVEAQSKRFLSRDAQPATMPGLAFYPAPKPNNTGVLVIPGGGYGFVSLDYEGADTVRWLNSRGFDAWVLDYTTTCTAPAPLYPAPLEEAAEAVRQVRARNRVARLGIWGFSAGAHLAAMTLTRADDVGGLLDFAVLAYPVVSMSSEDNDGDIVVAHLGSRRNLLGDSASPELQHQMTPHYAIGPRTPPVFIFHTANDPAVPVQNALLFAGAMARQARPFQLLILPDGSHGISLALDDPKLNWTGELERWLKYSIGVMG
;
A
#
# COMPACT_ATOMS: atom_id res chain seq x y z
N MET A 1 -31.67 -28.85 -19.55
CA MET A 1 -32.02 -27.51 -19.02
C MET A 1 -31.42 -26.48 -19.95
N ALA A 2 -32.20 -25.52 -20.45
CA ALA A 2 -31.64 -24.43 -21.25
C ALA A 2 -30.59 -23.66 -20.42
N PRO A 3 -29.47 -23.19 -21.01
CA PRO A 3 -28.48 -22.42 -20.28
C PRO A 3 -29.17 -21.18 -19.70
N SER A 4 -29.10 -21.01 -18.37
CA SER A 4 -29.62 -19.81 -17.72
C SER A 4 -28.88 -18.60 -18.31
N LYS A 5 -29.62 -17.64 -18.86
CA LYS A 5 -29.02 -16.37 -19.32
C LYS A 5 -28.36 -15.73 -18.11
N GLN A 6 -27.03 -15.64 -18.12
CA GLN A 6 -26.28 -14.98 -17.05
C GLN A 6 -26.65 -13.50 -17.03
N THR A 7 -27.26 -13.05 -15.94
CA THR A 7 -27.59 -11.65 -15.69
C THR A 7 -26.66 -11.10 -14.62
N MET A 8 -26.20 -9.85 -14.76
CA MET A 8 -25.36 -9.14 -13.78
C MET A 8 -25.99 -9.03 -12.37
N PHE A 9 -27.28 -9.35 -12.24
CA PHE A 9 -28.03 -9.27 -10.99
C PHE A 9 -27.47 -10.16 -9.86
N ARG A 10 -26.80 -11.29 -10.17
CA ARG A 10 -26.16 -12.19 -9.20
C ARG A 10 -24.86 -12.74 -9.80
N SER A 11 -24.04 -13.38 -8.96
CA SER A 11 -22.87 -14.12 -9.44
C SER A 11 -23.25 -15.26 -10.39
N ALA A 12 -22.35 -15.62 -11.29
CA ALA A 12 -22.52 -16.78 -12.15
C ALA A 12 -22.47 -18.08 -11.35
N ASP A 13 -23.19 -19.11 -11.83
CA ASP A 13 -23.15 -20.44 -11.23
C ASP A 13 -21.78 -21.09 -11.46
N MET A 14 -21.12 -21.55 -10.39
CA MET A 14 -19.79 -22.15 -10.42
C MET A 14 -19.91 -23.64 -10.21
N SER A 15 -19.18 -24.41 -11.02
CA SER A 15 -18.98 -25.84 -10.81
C SER A 15 -17.54 -26.07 -10.36
N MET A 16 -17.36 -26.94 -9.36
CA MET A 16 -16.04 -27.46 -9.02
C MET A 16 -15.73 -28.61 -9.97
N VAL A 17 -14.56 -28.55 -10.58
CA VAL A 17 -14.14 -29.48 -11.61
C VAL A 17 -12.80 -30.08 -11.25
N GLN A 18 -12.70 -31.39 -11.43
CA GLN A 18 -11.46 -32.13 -11.35
C GLN A 18 -10.97 -32.47 -12.75
N LEU A 19 -9.74 -32.09 -13.06
CA LEU A 19 -9.07 -32.31 -14.34
C LEU A 19 -8.02 -33.40 -14.17
N TYR A 20 -8.08 -34.40 -15.05
CA TYR A 20 -7.03 -35.40 -15.21
C TYR A 20 -6.28 -35.13 -16.51
N ILE A 21 -5.03 -34.71 -16.38
CA ILE A 21 -4.20 -34.27 -17.51
C ILE A 21 -2.98 -35.20 -17.57
N SER A 22 -2.61 -35.66 -18.76
CA SER A 22 -1.35 -36.40 -18.94
C SER A 22 -0.17 -35.43 -18.74
N ASN A 23 0.90 -35.89 -18.08
CA ASN A 23 2.07 -35.05 -17.81
C ASN A 23 2.69 -34.44 -19.07
N GLU A 24 2.61 -35.13 -20.22
CA GLU A 24 3.19 -34.68 -21.50
C GLU A 24 2.49 -33.44 -22.08
N ILE A 25 1.18 -33.31 -21.88
CA ILE A 25 0.38 -32.16 -22.35
C ILE A 25 0.07 -31.15 -21.24
N GLY A 26 0.58 -31.35 -20.02
CA GLY A 26 0.30 -30.48 -18.88
C GLY A 26 0.53 -29.00 -19.19
N ARG A 27 1.70 -28.69 -19.76
CA ARG A 27 2.09 -27.34 -20.18
C ARG A 27 1.15 -26.74 -21.22
N GLU A 28 0.84 -27.49 -22.28
CA GLU A 28 -0.02 -27.01 -23.38
C GLU A 28 -1.47 -26.80 -22.91
N CYS A 29 -1.97 -27.70 -22.07
CA CYS A 29 -3.30 -27.57 -21.46
C CYS A 29 -3.39 -26.31 -20.60
N VAL A 30 -2.42 -26.07 -19.71
CA VAL A 30 -2.43 -24.88 -18.86
C VAL A 30 -2.32 -23.60 -19.69
N ASN A 31 -1.46 -23.57 -20.72
CA ASN A 31 -1.38 -22.44 -21.65
C ASN A 31 -2.72 -22.16 -22.35
N ALA A 32 -3.37 -23.20 -22.89
CA ALA A 32 -4.66 -23.05 -23.56
C ALA A 32 -5.80 -22.63 -22.60
N LEU A 33 -5.78 -23.14 -21.36
CA LEU A 33 -6.72 -22.72 -20.31
C LEU A 33 -6.45 -21.28 -19.85
N GLY A 34 -5.18 -20.86 -19.81
CA GLY A 34 -4.75 -19.50 -19.51
C GLY A 34 -5.25 -18.49 -20.55
N GLU A 35 -5.18 -18.82 -21.83
CA GLU A 35 -5.75 -18.00 -22.92
C GLU A 35 -7.27 -17.83 -22.83
N LEU A 36 -7.98 -18.83 -22.29
CA LEU A 36 -9.41 -18.70 -22.01
C LEU A 36 -9.68 -17.77 -20.82
N GLY A 37 -8.87 -17.86 -19.76
CA GLY A 37 -9.01 -17.05 -18.55
C GLY A 37 -10.30 -17.31 -17.74
N LEU A 38 -10.85 -18.53 -17.83
CA LEU A 38 -12.15 -18.91 -17.22
C LEU A 38 -12.04 -19.88 -16.03
N VAL A 39 -10.83 -20.34 -15.71
CA VAL A 39 -10.57 -21.41 -14.75
C VAL A 39 -9.70 -20.88 -13.62
N GLN A 40 -10.19 -20.99 -12.38
CA GLN A 40 -9.41 -20.67 -11.18
C GLN A 40 -8.96 -21.95 -10.51
N PHE A 41 -7.66 -22.25 -10.57
CA PHE A 41 -7.08 -23.42 -9.95
C PHE A 41 -6.98 -23.27 -8.44
N ARG A 42 -7.15 -24.39 -7.74
CA ARG A 42 -6.91 -24.49 -6.30
C ARG A 42 -5.56 -25.11 -6.06
N ASP A 43 -4.89 -24.65 -5.00
CA ASP A 43 -3.66 -25.29 -4.54
C ASP A 43 -4.01 -26.62 -3.86
N LEU A 44 -3.67 -27.74 -4.50
CA LEU A 44 -3.79 -29.08 -3.93
C LEU A 44 -2.57 -29.44 -3.06
N ASN A 45 -1.51 -28.65 -3.13
CA ASN A 45 -0.22 -28.91 -2.51
C ASN A 45 0.09 -27.92 -1.38
N LYS A 46 -0.94 -27.38 -0.70
CA LYS A 46 -0.80 -26.37 0.37
C LYS A 46 0.15 -26.80 1.49
N GLU A 47 0.11 -28.08 1.87
CA GLU A 47 0.96 -28.63 2.94
C GLU A 47 2.44 -28.79 2.53
N THR A 48 2.71 -28.76 1.22
CA THR A 48 4.08 -28.93 0.71
C THR A 48 4.79 -27.58 0.60
N SER A 49 6.01 -27.53 1.11
CA SER A 49 6.88 -26.36 0.95
C SER A 49 7.13 -26.04 -0.53
N ALA A 50 7.22 -24.76 -0.88
CA ALA A 50 7.44 -24.30 -2.25
C ALA A 50 8.65 -24.95 -2.94
N PHE A 51 9.71 -25.28 -2.19
CA PHE A 51 10.92 -25.92 -2.73
C PHE A 51 10.74 -27.40 -3.07
N GLN A 52 9.77 -28.08 -2.45
CA GLN A 52 9.50 -29.51 -2.65
C GLN A 52 8.49 -29.77 -3.76
N ARG A 53 7.89 -28.71 -4.32
CA ARG A 53 6.96 -28.81 -5.45
C ARG A 53 7.68 -29.30 -6.71
N THR A 54 6.93 -29.95 -7.59
CA THR A 54 7.48 -30.73 -8.70
C THR A 54 8.21 -29.88 -9.76
N PHE A 55 7.69 -28.69 -10.11
CA PHE A 55 8.20 -27.86 -11.21
C PHE A 55 9.07 -26.68 -10.75
N THR A 56 9.67 -26.77 -9.56
CA THR A 56 10.46 -25.67 -8.98
C THR A 56 11.78 -25.42 -9.73
N GLN A 57 12.36 -26.45 -10.37
CA GLN A 57 13.59 -26.30 -11.15
C GLN A 57 13.37 -25.46 -12.42
N GLU A 58 12.25 -25.70 -13.10
CA GLU A 58 11.81 -24.98 -14.29
C GLU A 58 11.51 -23.51 -13.96
N ILE A 59 10.84 -23.24 -12.84
CA ILE A 59 10.60 -21.87 -12.38
C ILE A 59 11.92 -21.15 -12.09
N ARG A 60 12.87 -21.78 -11.39
CA ARG A 60 14.19 -21.18 -11.11
C ARG A 60 14.96 -20.87 -12.40
N ARG A 61 14.87 -21.74 -13.40
CA ARG A 61 15.48 -21.50 -14.71
C ARG A 61 14.89 -20.26 -15.37
N LEU A 62 13.57 -20.14 -15.40
CA LEU A 62 12.87 -19.00 -15.98
C LEU A 62 13.09 -17.70 -15.18
N ASP A 63 13.18 -17.79 -13.86
CA ASP A 63 13.53 -16.66 -12.98
C ASP A 63 14.93 -16.11 -13.30
N ASN A 64 15.89 -16.99 -13.59
CA ASN A 64 17.22 -16.56 -14.00
C ASN A 64 17.19 -15.85 -15.37
N VAL A 65 16.40 -16.36 -16.33
CA VAL A 65 16.21 -15.67 -17.62
C VAL A 65 15.52 -14.32 -17.41
N GLU A 66 14.50 -14.26 -16.56
CA GLU A 66 13.82 -13.00 -16.23
C GLU A 66 14.78 -11.97 -15.60
N ARG A 67 15.67 -12.42 -14.69
CA ARG A 67 16.76 -11.60 -14.12
C ARG A 67 17.67 -11.04 -15.21
N GLN A 68 18.06 -11.87 -16.19
CA GLN A 68 18.88 -11.47 -17.33
C GLN A 68 18.19 -10.41 -18.20
N LEU A 69 16.91 -10.60 -18.51
CA LEU A 69 16.13 -9.63 -19.29
C LEU A 69 15.98 -8.29 -18.54
N ARG A 70 15.76 -8.33 -17.22
CA ARG A 70 15.75 -7.12 -16.37
C ARG A 70 17.11 -6.43 -16.35
N TYR A 71 18.21 -7.18 -16.35
CA TYR A 71 19.55 -6.63 -16.47
C TYR A 71 19.73 -5.90 -17.81
N PHE A 72 19.31 -6.48 -18.94
CA PHE A 72 19.36 -5.79 -20.25
C PHE A 72 18.53 -4.51 -20.25
N HIS A 73 17.34 -4.53 -19.65
CA HIS A 73 16.51 -3.33 -19.53
C HIS A 73 17.21 -2.22 -18.72
N SER A 74 17.90 -2.58 -17.63
CA SER A 74 18.69 -1.63 -16.84
C SER A 74 19.86 -1.03 -17.65
N GLN A 75 20.59 -1.87 -18.41
CA GLN A 75 21.69 -1.40 -19.26
C GLN A 75 21.21 -0.49 -20.39
N MET A 76 20.08 -0.80 -21.02
CA MET A 76 19.45 0.08 -22.01
C MET A 76 19.03 1.41 -21.41
N GLY A 77 18.56 1.41 -20.16
CA GLY A 77 18.25 2.63 -19.41
C GLY A 77 19.48 3.52 -19.21
N LYS A 78 20.64 2.93 -18.86
CA LYS A 78 21.92 3.65 -18.76
C LYS A 78 22.34 4.26 -20.11
N ALA A 79 22.15 3.52 -21.20
CA ALA A 79 22.48 3.97 -22.55
C ALA A 79 21.39 4.87 -23.21
N SER A 80 20.28 5.16 -22.51
CA SER A 80 19.14 5.93 -23.04
C SER A 80 18.55 5.38 -24.36
N ILE A 81 18.58 4.06 -24.56
CA ILE A 81 18.03 3.41 -25.76
C ILE A 81 16.53 3.13 -25.56
N PRO A 82 15.64 3.65 -26.43
CA PRO A 82 14.20 3.46 -26.28
C PRO A 82 13.78 2.02 -26.59
N LEU A 83 12.96 1.43 -25.71
CA LEU A 83 12.37 0.12 -25.92
C LEU A 83 11.23 0.16 -26.96
N ARG A 84 11.14 -0.85 -27.82
CA ARG A 84 9.95 -1.06 -28.67
C ARG A 84 8.75 -1.42 -27.79
N LYS A 85 7.72 -0.58 -27.81
CA LYS A 85 6.42 -0.86 -27.18
C LYS A 85 5.62 -1.81 -28.08
N LEU A 86 5.30 -3.01 -27.59
CA LEU A 86 4.31 -3.89 -28.25
C LEU A 86 2.90 -3.45 -27.88
N ASP A 87 2.00 -3.46 -28.87
CA ASP A 87 0.57 -3.22 -28.67
C ASP A 87 -0.15 -4.56 -28.59
N LEU A 88 -0.36 -5.06 -27.37
CA LEU A 88 -0.97 -6.37 -27.09
C LEU A 88 -2.42 -6.49 -27.59
N ASP A 89 -3.09 -5.39 -27.91
CA ASP A 89 -4.43 -5.40 -28.49
C ASP A 89 -4.41 -5.79 -29.99
N VAL A 90 -3.25 -5.66 -30.66
CA VAL A 90 -3.08 -5.87 -32.11
C VAL A 90 -2.13 -7.04 -32.38
N GLU A 91 -1.08 -7.19 -31.59
CA GLU A 91 -0.05 -8.22 -31.76
C GLU A 91 -0.30 -9.39 -30.78
N THR A 92 -1.03 -10.42 -31.24
CA THR A 92 -1.21 -11.67 -30.48
C THR A 92 0.04 -12.54 -30.61
N LEU A 93 0.78 -12.71 -29.51
CA LEU A 93 1.92 -13.62 -29.46
C LEU A 93 1.42 -15.07 -29.38
N ALA A 94 1.86 -15.91 -30.32
CA ALA A 94 1.60 -17.35 -30.27
C ALA A 94 2.20 -17.95 -28.98
N PRO A 95 1.60 -19.03 -28.44
CA PRO A 95 2.19 -19.74 -27.31
C PRO A 95 3.58 -20.26 -27.68
N PRO A 96 4.61 -20.03 -26.85
CA PRO A 96 5.98 -20.41 -27.18
C PRO A 96 6.16 -21.91 -27.17
N THR A 97 6.94 -22.43 -28.12
CA THR A 97 7.38 -23.83 -28.09
C THR A 97 8.47 -24.03 -27.02
N THR A 98 8.67 -25.26 -26.53
CA THR A 98 9.73 -25.52 -25.53
C THR A 98 11.11 -25.16 -26.09
N THR A 99 11.34 -25.44 -27.36
CA THR A 99 12.59 -25.16 -28.07
C THR A 99 12.88 -23.67 -28.14
N GLU A 100 11.87 -22.83 -28.38
CA GLU A 100 12.04 -21.37 -28.38
C GLU A 100 12.44 -20.84 -27.00
N ILE A 101 11.90 -21.42 -25.91
CA ILE A 101 12.31 -21.08 -24.54
C ILE A 101 13.75 -21.50 -24.27
N ASP A 102 14.12 -22.69 -24.73
CA ASP A 102 15.48 -23.22 -24.55
C ASP A 102 16.51 -22.36 -25.29
N GLU A 103 16.25 -22.04 -26.56
CA GLU A 103 17.06 -21.13 -27.37
C GLU A 103 17.14 -19.74 -26.74
N LEU A 104 16.02 -19.21 -26.22
CA LEU A 104 15.99 -17.91 -25.55
C LEU A 104 16.83 -17.93 -24.26
N SER A 105 16.80 -19.02 -23.50
CA SER A 105 17.60 -19.18 -22.28
C SER A 105 19.10 -19.18 -22.58
N GLU A 106 19.53 -19.96 -23.59
CA GLU A 106 20.95 -20.02 -24.00
C GLU A 106 21.41 -18.69 -24.61
N ARG A 107 20.58 -18.09 -25.45
CA ARG A 107 20.84 -16.78 -26.04
C ARG A 107 20.93 -15.68 -24.99
N SER A 108 20.05 -15.66 -23.99
CA SER A 108 20.09 -14.67 -22.91
C SER A 108 21.36 -14.81 -22.07
N GLN A 109 21.80 -16.04 -21.79
CA GLN A 109 23.03 -16.30 -21.05
C GLN A 109 24.29 -15.84 -21.81
N SER A 110 24.38 -16.16 -23.10
CA SER A 110 25.50 -15.72 -23.94
C SER A 110 25.56 -14.19 -24.09
N LEU A 111 24.41 -13.54 -24.27
CA LEU A 111 24.31 -12.08 -24.32
C LEU A 111 24.67 -11.41 -22.99
N GLU A 112 24.25 -11.98 -21.85
CA GLU A 112 24.63 -11.48 -20.52
C GLU A 112 26.16 -11.51 -20.34
N GLN A 113 26.80 -12.63 -20.65
CA GLN A 113 28.26 -12.75 -20.57
C GLN A 113 28.98 -11.75 -21.48
N ARG A 114 28.48 -11.56 -22.70
CA ARG A 114 29.05 -10.62 -23.67
C ARG A 114 28.93 -9.18 -23.20
N ILE A 115 27.75 -8.76 -22.76
CA ILE A 115 27.49 -7.41 -22.27
C ILE A 115 28.29 -7.14 -20.99
N TYR A 116 28.36 -8.12 -20.09
CA TYR A 116 29.16 -8.01 -18.88
C TYR A 116 30.65 -7.77 -19.19
N GLN A 117 31.23 -8.55 -20.11
CA GLN A 117 32.62 -8.37 -20.55
C GLN A 117 32.86 -7.00 -21.20
N LEU A 118 31.93 -6.53 -22.03
CA LEU A 118 32.02 -5.22 -22.66
C LEU A 118 31.93 -4.10 -21.62
N ASN A 119 31.04 -4.23 -20.63
CA ASN A 119 30.87 -3.24 -19.57
C ASN A 119 32.09 -3.20 -18.63
N ASP A 120 32.63 -4.36 -18.23
CA ASP A 120 33.86 -4.45 -17.43
C ASP A 120 35.08 -3.85 -18.18
N SER A 121 35.18 -4.12 -19.47
CA SER A 121 36.19 -3.50 -20.34
C SER A 121 36.02 -1.98 -20.44
N TYR A 122 34.77 -1.52 -20.58
CA TYR A 122 34.43 -0.10 -20.64
C TYR A 122 34.77 0.62 -19.33
N GLU A 123 34.38 0.07 -18.17
CA GLU A 123 34.69 0.62 -16.84
C GLU A 123 36.20 0.68 -16.60
N THR A 124 36.94 -0.38 -16.97
CA THR A 124 38.40 -0.41 -16.85
C THR A 124 39.07 0.65 -17.74
N LEU A 125 38.61 0.80 -18.98
CA LEU A 125 39.13 1.83 -19.91
C LEU A 125 38.78 3.24 -19.43
N LYS A 126 37.57 3.43 -18.91
CA LYS A 126 37.11 4.71 -18.36
C LYS A 126 37.93 5.13 -17.15
N LYS A 127 38.24 4.18 -16.26
CA LYS A 127 39.14 4.42 -15.12
C LYS A 127 40.53 4.88 -15.59
N ARG A 128 41.09 4.23 -16.60
CA ARG A 128 42.39 4.64 -17.19
C ARG A 128 42.32 6.01 -17.86
N GLU A 129 41.23 6.34 -18.54
CA GLU A 129 41.02 7.67 -19.13
C GLU A 129 41.02 8.76 -18.04
N VAL A 130 40.32 8.52 -16.92
CA VAL A 130 40.27 9.42 -15.77
C VAL A 130 41.67 9.61 -15.16
N GLU A 131 42.39 8.51 -14.87
CA GLU A 131 43.77 8.55 -14.35
C GLU A 131 44.73 9.33 -15.27
N LEU A 132 44.67 9.10 -16.58
CA LEU A 132 45.51 9.83 -17.56
C LEU A 132 45.12 11.31 -17.67
N THR A 133 43.83 11.62 -17.56
CA THR A 133 43.33 13.01 -17.58
C THR A 133 43.79 13.76 -16.34
N GLU A 134 43.71 13.14 -15.17
CA GLU A 134 44.24 13.67 -13.91
C GLU A 134 45.74 13.92 -14.02
N TRP A 135 46.50 12.93 -14.49
CA TRP A 135 47.95 13.06 -14.66
C TRP A 135 48.32 14.21 -15.63
N ARG A 136 47.58 14.36 -16.74
CA ARG A 136 47.75 15.47 -17.69
C ARG A 136 47.58 16.83 -17.02
N TRP A 137 46.55 16.99 -16.19
CA TRP A 137 46.29 18.24 -15.47
C TRP A 137 47.35 18.51 -14.40
N VAL A 138 47.78 17.48 -13.66
CA VAL A 138 48.88 17.62 -12.68
C VAL A 138 50.16 18.10 -13.36
N LEU A 139 50.56 17.51 -14.50
CA LEU A 139 51.77 17.91 -15.23
C LEU A 139 51.70 19.35 -15.74
N ARG A 140 50.52 19.77 -16.24
CA ARG A 140 50.29 21.12 -16.76
C ARG A 140 50.35 22.18 -15.66
N GLU A 141 49.65 21.94 -14.56
CA GLU A 141 49.52 22.89 -13.46
C GLU A 141 50.79 22.95 -12.59
N ALA A 142 51.46 21.81 -12.39
CA ALA A 142 52.74 21.75 -11.69
C ALA A 142 53.78 22.68 -12.32
N GLY A 143 53.86 22.75 -13.66
CA GLY A 143 54.75 23.69 -14.35
C GLY A 143 54.52 25.14 -13.94
N GLY A 144 53.26 25.58 -13.93
CA GLY A 144 52.90 26.94 -13.49
C GLY A 144 53.13 27.20 -12.00
N PHE A 145 53.22 26.16 -11.16
CA PHE A 145 53.57 26.29 -9.74
C PHE A 145 55.08 26.34 -9.50
N PHE A 146 55.88 25.57 -10.25
CA PHE A 146 57.33 25.68 -10.22
C PHE A 146 57.78 27.07 -10.70
N ASP A 147 57.23 27.55 -11.81
CA ASP A 147 57.58 28.88 -12.35
C ASP A 147 57.23 30.02 -11.36
N ARG A 148 56.11 29.90 -10.63
CA ARG A 148 55.74 30.83 -9.56
C ARG A 148 56.65 30.73 -8.32
N ALA A 149 57.06 29.52 -7.94
CA ALA A 149 57.99 29.31 -6.84
C ALA A 149 59.39 29.88 -7.15
N TYR A 150 59.86 29.77 -8.41
CA TYR A 150 61.12 30.37 -8.86
C TYR A 150 61.03 31.90 -9.05
N GLY A 151 59.87 32.43 -9.45
CA GLY A 151 59.64 33.88 -9.63
C GLY A 151 59.48 34.67 -8.32
N ASN A 152 58.88 34.07 -7.28
CA ASN A 152 58.61 34.75 -5.99
C ASN A 152 59.80 34.72 -5.00
N ALA A 153 60.96 34.19 -5.38
CA ALA A 153 62.13 34.13 -4.50
C ALA A 153 62.70 35.52 -4.13
N GLU A 154 62.36 36.58 -4.86
CA GLU A 154 62.70 37.97 -4.51
C GLU A 154 61.80 38.59 -3.42
N GLU A 155 60.53 38.17 -3.29
CA GLU A 155 59.62 38.70 -2.26
C GLU A 155 59.75 37.99 -0.90
N ILE A 156 60.32 36.77 -0.85
CA ILE A 156 60.60 36.05 0.41
C ILE A 156 61.71 36.74 1.24
N ARG A 157 62.43 37.72 0.67
CA ARG A 157 63.55 38.42 1.32
C ARG A 157 63.20 39.74 2.02
N ALA A 158 61.93 40.16 2.07
CA ALA A 158 61.57 41.47 2.63
C ALA A 158 60.46 41.39 3.71
N SER A 159 60.79 40.82 4.87
CA SER A 159 60.10 41.13 6.13
C SER A 159 61.11 41.11 7.27
N THR A 160 61.75 42.24 7.49
CA THR A 160 62.45 42.55 8.75
C THR A 160 61.42 42.78 9.85
N ASP A 161 61.73 42.25 11.03
CA ASP A 161 61.11 42.47 12.36
C ASP A 161 60.33 41.27 12.92
N GLU A 162 61.07 40.27 13.42
CA GLU A 162 60.84 39.60 14.73
C GLU A 162 61.86 38.45 14.91
N ASP A 163 62.86 38.67 15.77
CA ASP A 163 63.94 37.74 16.12
C ASP A 163 63.46 36.64 17.10
N ASP A 164 62.86 35.54 16.63
CA ASP A 164 62.71 34.33 17.45
C ASP A 164 62.45 33.03 16.65
N ALA A 165 63.25 32.76 15.60
CA ALA A 165 63.26 31.47 14.91
C ALA A 165 64.67 30.83 14.88
N PRO A 166 64.87 29.60 15.40
CA PRO A 166 66.18 28.95 15.51
C PRO A 166 66.71 28.40 14.16
N LEU A 167 66.15 28.82 13.03
CA LEU A 167 66.50 28.35 11.69
C LEU A 167 67.56 29.20 10.97
N LEU A 168 68.01 30.30 11.58
CA LEU A 168 68.87 31.31 10.93
C LEU A 168 70.32 31.38 11.44
N GLN A 169 70.70 30.62 12.48
CA GLN A 169 72.03 30.77 13.09
C GLN A 169 73.17 30.05 12.33
N ASP A 170 72.86 29.07 11.47
CA ASP A 170 73.88 28.31 10.71
C ASP A 170 74.26 28.95 9.36
N VAL A 171 73.56 30.01 8.92
CA VAL A 171 73.74 30.60 7.58
C VAL A 171 74.63 31.84 7.57
N GLU A 172 74.77 32.56 8.70
CA GLU A 172 75.58 33.79 8.75
C GLU A 172 77.10 33.55 8.70
N GLN A 173 77.59 32.33 8.93
CA GLN A 173 79.03 32.06 8.96
C GLN A 173 79.69 31.76 7.60
N HIS A 174 78.94 31.64 6.51
CA HIS A 174 79.49 31.22 5.20
C HIS A 174 79.44 32.27 4.08
N ASN A 175 79.07 33.53 4.37
CA ASN A 175 79.03 34.56 3.33
C ASN A 175 80.39 35.22 3.09
N SER A 176 81.16 34.65 2.15
CA SER A 176 82.25 35.34 1.46
C SER A 176 82.24 34.97 -0.04
N ALA A 177 81.95 35.98 -0.86
CA ALA A 177 82.17 36.07 -2.31
C ALA A 177 81.13 35.46 -3.30
N ALA A 178 80.50 36.38 -4.03
CA ALA A 178 80.10 36.35 -5.45
C ALA A 178 79.72 35.01 -6.12
N ASP A 179 78.42 34.66 -6.04
CA ASP A 179 77.66 33.96 -7.11
C ASP A 179 76.17 33.95 -6.73
N ALA A 180 75.37 34.85 -7.32
CA ALA A 180 73.95 35.03 -6.98
C ALA A 180 72.97 34.21 -7.86
N GLU A 181 73.46 33.32 -8.72
CA GLU A 181 72.62 32.50 -9.62
C GLU A 181 72.46 31.03 -9.18
N ARG A 182 72.89 30.65 -7.97
CA ARG A 182 72.82 29.25 -7.50
C ARG A 182 72.30 29.04 -6.08
N SER A 183 71.42 29.91 -5.57
CA SER A 183 70.98 29.82 -4.17
C SER A 183 69.80 28.88 -3.87
N PHE A 184 69.17 28.23 -4.86
CA PHE A 184 68.10 27.23 -4.61
C PHE A 184 68.50 25.77 -4.87
N SER A 185 69.53 25.52 -5.69
CA SER A 185 70.08 24.16 -5.89
C SER A 185 70.75 23.60 -4.63
N GLY A 186 71.04 24.44 -3.63
CA GLY A 186 71.66 24.03 -2.36
C GLY A 186 70.67 23.63 -1.26
N MET A 187 69.37 23.92 -1.41
CA MET A 187 68.32 23.52 -0.48
C MET A 187 67.56 22.33 -1.06
N ASN A 188 67.74 21.13 -0.49
CA ASN A 188 67.02 19.91 -0.89
C ASN A 188 65.52 19.98 -0.48
N ILE A 189 64.75 20.87 -1.11
CA ILE A 189 63.30 20.97 -0.94
C ILE A 189 62.66 19.94 -1.88
N GLY A 190 61.95 18.96 -1.32
CA GLY A 190 61.15 18.04 -2.12
C GLY A 190 59.70 18.48 -2.19
N PHE A 191 58.92 17.87 -3.09
CA PHE A 191 57.51 18.17 -3.27
C PHE A 191 56.67 16.91 -3.44
N VAL A 192 55.36 17.05 -3.24
CA VAL A 192 54.35 16.04 -3.53
C VAL A 192 53.25 16.69 -4.35
N ALA A 193 52.94 16.12 -5.52
CA ALA A 193 51.89 16.59 -6.41
C ALA A 193 50.80 15.52 -6.58
N GLY A 194 49.54 15.94 -6.60
CA GLY A 194 48.42 15.02 -6.69
C GLY A 194 47.10 15.69 -6.97
N VAL A 195 46.05 14.88 -6.97
CA VAL A 195 44.67 15.29 -7.19
C VAL A 195 43.80 14.84 -6.03
N ILE A 196 42.87 15.69 -5.59
CA ILE A 196 41.92 15.39 -4.51
C ILE A 196 40.54 15.90 -4.86
N SER A 197 39.49 15.23 -4.36
CA SER A 197 38.11 15.72 -4.46
C SER A 197 37.97 17.11 -3.80
N ARG A 198 37.27 18.02 -4.48
CA ARG A 198 37.11 19.42 -4.05
C ARG A 198 36.51 19.54 -2.64
N ASP A 199 35.59 18.65 -2.28
CA ASP A 199 34.90 18.68 -0.98
C ASP A 199 35.86 18.39 0.19
N ARG A 200 36.96 17.67 -0.08
CA ARG A 200 37.92 17.24 0.94
C ARG A 200 39.11 18.18 1.07
N VAL A 201 39.27 19.16 0.18
CA VAL A 201 40.41 20.10 0.14
C VAL A 201 40.55 20.87 1.45
N ALA A 202 39.47 21.46 1.96
CA ALA A 202 39.53 22.27 3.18
C ALA A 202 39.87 21.45 4.44
N ALA A 203 39.49 20.16 4.46
CA ALA A 203 39.88 19.25 5.54
C ALA A 203 41.34 18.83 5.40
N PHE A 204 41.77 18.55 4.17
CA PHE A 204 43.14 18.17 3.82
C PHE A 204 44.15 19.26 4.22
N GLU A 205 43.87 20.53 3.91
CA GLU A 205 44.69 21.67 4.30
C GLU A 205 44.79 21.81 5.82
N ARG A 206 43.66 21.71 6.55
CA ARG A 206 43.65 21.78 8.02
C ARG A 206 44.47 20.68 8.69
N ILE A 207 44.42 19.45 8.16
CA ILE A 207 45.20 18.31 8.68
C ILE A 207 46.70 18.53 8.42
N LEU A 208 47.06 18.97 7.22
CA LEU A 208 48.45 19.27 6.87
C LEU A 208 49.00 20.44 7.68
N TRP A 209 48.23 21.51 7.86
CA TRP A 209 48.61 22.67 8.68
C TRP A 209 48.92 22.28 10.12
N ARG A 210 48.05 21.45 10.74
CA ARG A 210 48.24 20.94 12.10
C ARG A 210 49.46 20.01 12.21
N THR A 211 49.67 19.14 11.22
CA THR A 211 50.76 18.16 11.26
C THR A 211 52.13 18.75 10.97
N LEU A 212 52.19 19.81 10.15
CA LEU A 212 53.40 20.56 9.81
C LEU A 212 53.63 21.77 10.74
N ARG A 213 52.83 21.91 11.81
CA ARG A 213 52.94 22.97 12.83
C ARG A 213 52.94 24.39 12.25
N GLY A 214 52.10 24.64 11.24
CA GLY A 214 51.98 25.94 10.60
C GLY A 214 52.95 26.20 9.44
N ASN A 215 53.86 25.27 9.14
CA ASN A 215 54.82 25.38 8.04
C ASN A 215 54.33 24.64 6.79
N LEU A 216 53.11 24.93 6.32
CA LEU A 216 52.54 24.33 5.09
C LEU A 216 52.65 25.32 3.93
N TYR A 217 53.37 24.93 2.88
CA TYR A 217 53.36 25.64 1.60
C TYR A 217 52.69 24.76 0.54
N MET A 218 51.40 25.03 0.29
CA MET A 218 50.55 24.29 -0.64
C MET A 218 49.98 25.22 -1.70
N ASN A 219 50.15 24.85 -2.96
CA ASN A 219 49.48 25.46 -4.09
C ASN A 219 48.37 24.53 -4.58
N GLN A 220 47.24 25.10 -4.99
CA GLN A 220 46.12 24.35 -5.54
C GLN A 220 45.54 25.03 -6.77
N SER A 221 45.09 24.23 -7.73
CA SER A 221 44.32 24.69 -8.89
C SER A 221 43.14 23.77 -9.17
N GLU A 222 42.08 24.35 -9.69
CA GLU A 222 40.85 23.63 -10.02
C GLU A 222 40.96 22.97 -11.39
N ILE A 223 40.52 21.72 -11.50
CA ILE A 223 40.29 21.11 -12.82
C ILE A 223 38.98 21.69 -13.37
N PRO A 224 38.98 22.35 -14.55
CA PRO A 224 37.77 22.98 -15.09
C PRO A 224 36.70 21.97 -15.54
N GLU A 225 37.13 20.77 -15.93
CA GLU A 225 36.26 19.72 -16.45
C GLU A 225 35.87 18.75 -15.33
N PRO A 226 34.57 18.52 -15.08
CA PRO A 226 34.13 17.51 -14.13
C PRO A 226 34.49 16.11 -14.64
N LEU A 227 35.12 15.31 -13.79
CA LEU A 227 35.48 13.93 -14.12
C LEU A 227 34.34 13.00 -13.72
N VAL A 228 34.06 11.97 -14.52
CA VAL A 228 33.01 11.01 -14.22
C VAL A 228 33.63 9.82 -13.49
N ASP A 229 33.12 9.51 -12.30
CA ASP A 229 33.55 8.30 -11.57
C ASP A 229 33.08 7.05 -12.35
N PRO A 230 33.99 6.14 -12.74
CA PRO A 230 33.63 4.93 -13.50
C PRO A 230 32.62 4.02 -12.79
N ALA A 231 32.57 4.03 -11.45
CA ALA A 231 31.73 3.09 -10.69
C ALA A 231 30.32 3.63 -10.41
N THR A 232 30.20 4.92 -10.11
CA THR A 232 28.91 5.55 -9.77
C THR A 232 28.30 6.34 -10.91
N ASN A 233 29.09 6.64 -11.96
CA ASN A 233 28.73 7.51 -13.07
C ASN A 233 28.38 8.95 -12.63
N ASP A 234 28.81 9.34 -11.42
CA ASP A 234 28.63 10.68 -10.89
C ASP A 234 29.75 11.61 -11.35
N THR A 235 29.41 12.88 -11.55
CA THR A 235 30.40 13.92 -11.86
C THR A 235 31.08 14.37 -10.57
N VAL A 236 32.38 14.12 -10.45
CA VAL A 236 33.23 14.54 -9.34
C VAL A 236 34.13 15.68 -9.78
N ASN A 237 34.05 16.79 -9.05
CA ASN A 237 34.98 17.90 -9.20
C ASN A 237 36.25 17.63 -8.38
N LYS A 238 37.40 17.68 -9.05
CA LYS A 238 38.70 17.46 -8.43
C LYS A 238 39.59 18.70 -8.55
N ASN A 239 40.51 18.86 -7.60
CA ASN A 239 41.52 19.92 -7.59
C ASN A 239 42.92 19.29 -7.61
N VAL A 240 43.82 19.90 -8.36
CA VAL A 240 45.26 19.59 -8.35
C VAL A 240 45.89 20.32 -7.17
N PHE A 241 46.80 19.66 -6.46
CA PHE A 241 47.62 20.26 -5.42
C PHE A 241 49.11 19.95 -5.61
N VAL A 242 49.95 20.88 -5.18
CA VAL A 242 51.41 20.71 -5.07
C VAL A 242 51.85 21.24 -3.70
N ILE A 243 52.50 20.39 -2.92
CA ILE A 243 52.97 20.73 -1.57
C ILE A 243 54.49 20.66 -1.54
N PHE A 244 55.15 21.71 -1.05
CA PHE A 244 56.60 21.77 -0.90
C PHE A 244 56.99 21.57 0.56
N ALA A 245 57.98 20.69 0.82
CA ALA A 245 58.48 20.43 2.17
C ALA A 245 59.96 20.01 2.16
N HIS A 246 60.67 20.38 3.22
CA HIS A 246 62.07 19.98 3.41
C HIS A 246 62.17 18.74 4.31
N GLY A 247 62.87 17.70 3.83
CA GLY A 247 63.14 16.48 4.60
C GLY A 247 62.32 15.26 4.16
N LYS A 248 63.01 14.12 4.02
CA LYS A 248 62.44 12.86 3.51
C LYS A 248 61.32 12.29 4.39
N GLU A 249 61.43 12.42 5.71
CA GLU A 249 60.42 11.92 6.65
C GLU A 249 59.12 12.72 6.57
N ILE A 250 59.21 14.04 6.37
CA ILE A 250 58.05 14.92 6.24
C ILE A 250 57.32 14.61 4.92
N LEU A 251 58.04 14.46 3.82
CA LEU A 251 57.45 14.08 2.53
C LEU A 251 56.77 12.71 2.57
N ALA A 252 57.38 11.74 3.26
CA ALA A 252 56.76 10.42 3.47
C ALA A 252 55.48 10.52 4.31
N LYS A 253 55.43 11.43 5.29
CA LYS A 253 54.24 11.69 6.10
C LYS A 253 53.14 12.38 5.29
N ILE A 254 53.48 13.39 4.48
CA ILE A 254 52.55 14.07 3.56
C ILE A 254 51.95 13.06 2.58
N ARG A 255 52.78 12.21 1.95
CA ARG A 255 52.33 11.15 1.04
C ARG A 255 51.30 10.22 1.69
N LYS A 256 51.58 9.73 2.90
CA LYS A 256 50.64 8.87 3.65
C LYS A 256 49.33 9.59 4.01
N ILE A 257 49.39 10.86 4.40
CA ILE A 257 48.20 11.66 4.71
C ILE A 257 47.35 11.86 3.44
N SER A 258 47.98 12.23 2.33
CA SER A 258 47.33 12.36 1.02
C SER A 258 46.62 11.07 0.60
N GLU A 259 47.32 9.92 0.64
CA GLU A 259 46.73 8.61 0.31
C GLU A 259 45.56 8.26 1.24
N SER A 260 45.68 8.52 2.55
CA SER A 260 44.61 8.23 3.52
C SER A 260 43.35 9.08 3.33
N MET A 261 43.50 10.29 2.79
CA MET A 261 42.40 11.21 2.50
C MET A 261 41.70 10.91 1.16
N GLY A 262 42.21 9.93 0.40
CA GLY A 262 41.73 9.55 -0.92
C GLY A 262 42.25 10.47 -2.03
N ALA A 263 43.44 11.06 -1.86
CA ALA A 263 44.13 11.78 -2.92
C ALA A 263 45.01 10.83 -3.75
N GLU A 264 45.04 11.02 -5.06
CA GLU A 264 45.91 10.30 -5.98
C GLU A 264 47.19 11.10 -6.23
N ILE A 265 48.34 10.45 -6.09
CA ILE A 265 49.65 11.10 -6.14
C ILE A 265 50.35 10.70 -7.43
N TYR A 266 50.83 11.71 -8.16
CA TYR A 266 51.49 11.53 -9.45
C TYR A 266 52.96 11.97 -9.34
N ASN A 267 53.84 11.27 -10.06
CA ASN A 267 55.24 11.65 -10.14
C ASN A 267 55.41 12.69 -11.25
N VAL A 268 56.04 13.80 -10.91
CA VAL A 268 56.32 14.92 -11.82
C VAL A 268 57.81 15.20 -11.76
N ASP A 269 58.43 15.48 -12.92
CA ASP A 269 59.83 15.90 -12.97
C ASP A 269 59.98 17.41 -12.73
N GLU A 270 61.08 17.82 -12.11
CA GLU A 270 61.38 19.24 -11.88
C GLU A 270 61.77 19.93 -13.20
N ASN A 271 62.43 19.20 -14.10
CA ASN A 271 62.90 19.73 -15.37
C ASN A 271 61.75 19.99 -16.35
N SER A 272 61.69 21.21 -16.88
CA SER A 272 60.67 21.65 -17.84
C SER A 272 60.66 20.81 -19.12
N ASP A 273 61.84 20.44 -19.64
CA ASP A 273 61.95 19.67 -20.88
C ASP A 273 61.43 18.23 -20.71
N LEU A 274 61.82 17.56 -19.62
CA LEU A 274 61.35 16.20 -19.29
C LEU A 274 59.84 16.18 -18.99
N ARG A 275 59.33 17.21 -18.30
CA ARG A 275 57.89 17.37 -18.05
C ARG A 275 57.12 17.54 -19.36
N ARG A 276 57.66 18.27 -20.33
CA ARG A 276 57.05 18.44 -21.66
C ARG A 276 56.99 17.11 -22.42
N ASP A 277 58.04 16.31 -22.34
CA ASP A 277 58.05 14.96 -22.92
C ASP A 277 57.01 14.04 -22.25
N GLN A 278 56.89 14.09 -20.92
CA GLN A 278 55.83 13.37 -20.18
C GLN A 278 54.42 13.80 -20.62
N ILE A 279 54.18 15.10 -20.84
CA ILE A 279 52.89 15.60 -21.34
C ILE A 279 52.58 15.05 -22.74
N HIS A 280 53.58 15.00 -23.63
CA HIS A 280 53.41 14.42 -24.97
C HIS A 280 53.09 12.92 -24.91
N GLU A 281 53.76 12.17 -24.03
CA GLU A 281 53.50 10.74 -23.80
C GLU A 281 52.08 10.49 -23.26
N VAL A 282 51.66 11.26 -22.26
CA VAL A 282 50.31 11.15 -21.65
C VAL A 282 49.23 11.46 -22.68
N ASN A 283 49.40 12.53 -23.48
CA ASN A 283 48.44 12.88 -24.52
C ASN A 283 48.31 11.79 -25.60
N ALA A 284 49.43 11.16 -26.00
CA ALA A 284 49.39 10.05 -26.95
C ALA A 284 48.59 8.87 -26.38
N ARG A 285 48.86 8.46 -25.13
CA ARG A 285 48.12 7.39 -24.45
C ARG A 285 46.65 7.71 -24.25
N LEU A 286 46.32 8.96 -23.90
CA LEU A 286 44.95 9.40 -23.71
C LEU A 286 44.15 9.25 -25.01
N ASN A 287 44.70 9.71 -26.14
CA ASN A 287 44.07 9.59 -27.45
C ASN A 287 43.83 8.13 -27.84
N ASP A 288 44.81 7.25 -27.58
CA ASP A 288 44.66 5.81 -27.86
C ASP A 288 43.54 5.18 -27.02
N VAL A 289 43.49 5.48 -25.71
CA VAL A 289 42.42 4.99 -24.80
C VAL A 289 41.06 5.51 -25.23
N GLN A 290 40.96 6.79 -25.60
CA GLN A 290 39.70 7.40 -26.05
C GLN A 290 39.17 6.75 -27.34
N ASN A 291 40.04 6.47 -28.31
CA ASN A 291 39.65 5.76 -29.53
C ASN A 291 39.12 4.35 -29.23
N VAL A 292 39.77 3.61 -28.33
CA VAL A 292 39.32 2.26 -27.94
C VAL A 292 38.02 2.33 -27.12
N LEU A 293 37.88 3.30 -26.23
CA LEU A 293 36.66 3.52 -25.44
C LEU A 293 35.47 3.80 -26.37
N GLN A 294 35.64 4.68 -27.35
CA GLN A 294 34.59 5.02 -28.31
C GLN A 294 34.16 3.80 -29.14
N ASN A 295 35.11 2.98 -29.62
CA ASN A 295 34.81 1.75 -30.35
C ASN A 295 34.08 0.72 -29.46
N THR A 296 34.48 0.61 -28.19
CA THR A 296 33.86 -0.31 -27.22
C THR A 296 32.42 0.13 -26.91
N GLN A 297 32.21 1.44 -26.70
CA GLN A 297 30.89 2.01 -26.47
C GLN A 297 29.97 1.80 -27.68
N GLN A 298 30.44 2.08 -28.90
CA GLN A 298 29.65 1.85 -30.11
C GLN A 298 29.26 0.38 -30.27
N THR A 299 30.17 -0.54 -29.94
CA THR A 299 29.88 -1.98 -29.97
C THR A 299 28.81 -2.36 -28.95
N LEU A 300 28.92 -1.84 -27.72
CA LEU A 300 27.93 -2.06 -26.66
C LEU A 300 26.55 -1.50 -27.06
N GLU A 301 26.49 -0.28 -27.56
CA GLU A 301 25.26 0.36 -28.01
C GLU A 301 24.60 -0.38 -29.18
N ALA A 302 25.39 -0.90 -30.12
CA ALA A 302 24.89 -1.70 -31.24
C ALA A 302 24.23 -3.01 -30.77
N GLU A 303 24.88 -3.73 -29.85
CA GLU A 303 24.35 -4.95 -29.23
C GLU A 303 23.06 -4.67 -28.45
N LEU A 304 23.05 -3.63 -27.61
CA LEU A 304 21.87 -3.23 -26.85
C LEU A 304 20.71 -2.80 -27.78
N THR A 305 21.00 -2.12 -28.88
CA THR A 305 20.00 -1.72 -29.87
C THR A 305 19.38 -2.93 -30.57
N GLN A 306 20.17 -3.96 -30.85
CA GLN A 306 19.64 -5.22 -31.42
C GLN A 306 18.71 -5.92 -30.42
N ILE A 307 19.07 -5.96 -29.14
CA ILE A 307 18.24 -6.54 -28.08
C ILE A 307 16.95 -5.73 -27.88
N ALA A 308 17.02 -4.40 -27.96
CA ALA A 308 15.90 -3.49 -27.76
C ALA A 308 14.68 -3.77 -28.66
N GLN A 309 14.91 -4.35 -29.85
CA GLN A 309 13.85 -4.66 -30.81
C GLN A 309 12.96 -5.83 -30.39
N SER A 310 13.50 -6.79 -29.64
CA SER A 310 12.83 -8.04 -29.26
C SER A 310 12.65 -8.23 -27.74
N LEU A 311 13.31 -7.41 -26.91
CA LEU A 311 13.31 -7.54 -25.45
C LEU A 311 11.89 -7.57 -24.85
N SER A 312 11.00 -6.68 -25.31
CA SER A 312 9.62 -6.62 -24.81
C SER A 312 8.84 -7.90 -25.10
N ALA A 313 9.01 -8.50 -26.28
CA ALA A 313 8.40 -9.79 -26.63
C ALA A 313 8.97 -10.93 -25.77
N TRP A 314 10.30 -10.96 -25.55
CA TRP A 314 10.95 -11.95 -24.69
C TRP A 314 10.46 -11.87 -23.24
N MET A 315 10.30 -10.66 -22.69
CA MET A 315 9.79 -10.47 -21.34
C MET A 315 8.37 -11.02 -21.18
N ILE A 316 7.46 -10.72 -22.12
CA ILE A 316 6.07 -11.22 -22.09
C ILE A 316 6.05 -12.75 -22.14
N LEU A 317 6.84 -13.32 -23.05
CA LEU A 317 6.90 -14.75 -23.31
C LEU A 317 7.45 -15.53 -22.10
N VAL A 318 8.53 -15.06 -21.47
CA VAL A 318 9.09 -15.67 -20.24
C VAL A 318 8.13 -15.52 -19.06
N THR A 319 7.46 -14.38 -18.93
CA THR A 319 6.47 -14.15 -17.86
C THR A 319 5.28 -15.11 -17.98
N LYS A 320 4.75 -15.28 -19.19
CA LYS A 320 3.66 -16.23 -19.49
C LYS A 320 4.07 -17.68 -19.21
N GLU A 321 5.27 -18.05 -19.65
CA GLU A 321 5.81 -19.39 -19.42
C GLU A 321 6.00 -19.69 -17.92
N LYS A 322 6.55 -18.72 -17.17
CA LYS A 322 6.69 -18.81 -15.71
C LYS A 322 5.35 -18.97 -15.01
N ALA A 323 4.33 -18.19 -15.40
CA ALA A 323 2.98 -18.31 -14.86
C ALA A 323 2.36 -19.70 -15.12
N THR A 324 2.69 -20.32 -16.26
CA THR A 324 2.25 -21.68 -16.61
C THR A 324 2.83 -22.72 -15.65
N TYR A 325 4.13 -22.68 -15.39
CA TYR A 325 4.76 -23.61 -14.41
C TYR A 325 4.34 -23.32 -12.96
N GLN A 326 4.13 -22.06 -12.59
CA GLN A 326 3.55 -21.71 -11.29
C GLN A 326 2.15 -22.31 -11.12
N THR A 327 1.34 -22.31 -12.17
CA THR A 327 0.02 -22.95 -12.16
C THR A 327 0.11 -24.48 -12.10
N LEU A 328 1.04 -25.09 -12.84
CA LEU A 328 1.30 -26.54 -12.75
C LEU A 328 1.76 -26.98 -11.36
N ASN A 329 2.46 -26.11 -10.63
CA ASN A 329 2.88 -26.38 -9.24
C ASN A 329 1.71 -26.47 -8.24
N LEU A 330 0.52 -26.00 -8.61
CA LEU A 330 -0.70 -26.17 -7.81
C LEU A 330 -1.31 -27.58 -7.97
N PHE A 331 -0.88 -28.35 -8.99
CA PHE A 331 -1.49 -29.63 -9.32
C PHE A 331 -0.84 -30.76 -8.53
N SER A 332 -1.65 -31.74 -8.15
CA SER A 332 -1.14 -32.96 -7.52
C SER A 332 -0.61 -33.91 -8.59
N PHE A 333 0.61 -34.43 -8.39
CA PHE A 333 1.23 -35.37 -9.32
C PHE A 333 1.07 -36.82 -8.86
N ASP A 334 0.30 -37.62 -9.61
CA ASP A 334 0.19 -39.06 -9.35
C ASP A 334 1.31 -39.82 -10.07
N ARG A 335 2.31 -40.25 -9.30
CA ARG A 335 3.47 -41.03 -9.79
C ARG A 335 3.07 -42.35 -10.45
N LYS A 336 1.99 -43.00 -10.00
CA LYS A 336 1.60 -44.33 -10.52
C LYS A 336 1.02 -44.25 -11.92
N ARG A 337 0.26 -43.18 -12.19
CA ARG A 337 -0.46 -43.00 -13.46
C ARG A 337 0.25 -42.02 -14.41
N ARG A 338 1.28 -41.32 -13.94
CA ARG A 338 1.95 -40.21 -14.67
C ARG A 338 0.94 -39.15 -15.12
N THR A 339 -0.06 -38.90 -14.28
CA THR A 339 -1.13 -37.92 -14.53
C THR A 339 -1.08 -36.81 -13.50
N LEU A 340 -1.33 -35.59 -13.96
CA LEU A 340 -1.56 -34.42 -13.15
C LEU A 340 -3.05 -34.33 -12.81
N ILE A 341 -3.35 -34.13 -11.53
CA ILE A 341 -4.71 -33.92 -11.02
C ILE A 341 -4.80 -32.47 -10.58
N ALA A 342 -5.78 -31.75 -11.12
CA ALA A 342 -6.07 -30.37 -10.74
C ALA A 342 -7.53 -30.22 -10.31
N GLU A 343 -7.76 -29.46 -9.25
CA GLU A 343 -9.08 -28.97 -8.89
C GLU A 343 -9.20 -27.51 -9.29
N ALA A 344 -10.31 -27.16 -9.93
CA ALA A 344 -10.55 -25.79 -10.35
C ALA A 344 -12.03 -25.40 -10.28
N TRP A 345 -12.25 -24.10 -10.09
CA TRP A 345 -13.56 -23.48 -10.24
C TRP A 345 -13.71 -22.94 -11.66
N CYS A 346 -14.88 -23.18 -12.25
CA CYS A 346 -15.23 -22.58 -13.53
C CYS A 346 -16.74 -22.30 -13.63
N PRO A 347 -17.16 -21.31 -14.43
CA PRO A 347 -18.56 -21.04 -14.67
C PRO A 347 -19.24 -22.25 -15.36
N THR A 348 -20.36 -22.70 -14.80
CA THR A 348 -21.12 -23.87 -15.28
C THR A 348 -21.50 -23.75 -16.76
N ASN A 349 -21.87 -22.55 -17.19
CA ASN A 349 -22.27 -22.30 -18.58
C ASN A 349 -21.11 -22.33 -19.58
N ASP A 350 -19.88 -22.11 -19.11
CA ASP A 350 -18.68 -22.06 -19.95
C ASP A 350 -17.91 -23.40 -19.96
N LEU A 351 -18.40 -24.42 -19.22
CA LEU A 351 -17.87 -25.79 -19.23
C LEU A 351 -17.72 -26.41 -20.64
N PRO A 352 -18.70 -26.28 -21.56
CA PRO A 352 -18.54 -26.85 -22.91
C PRO A 352 -17.38 -26.23 -23.68
N ARG A 353 -17.11 -24.94 -23.47
CA ARG A 353 -16.00 -24.23 -24.11
C ARG A 353 -14.65 -24.75 -23.60
N ILE A 354 -14.53 -24.94 -22.28
CA ILE A 354 -13.33 -25.51 -21.66
C ILE A 354 -13.08 -26.94 -22.18
N ARG A 355 -14.13 -27.77 -22.26
CA ARG A 355 -14.02 -29.14 -22.79
C ARG A 355 -13.59 -29.16 -24.26
N ALA A 356 -14.14 -28.28 -25.09
CA ALA A 356 -13.75 -28.18 -26.50
C ALA A 356 -12.27 -27.79 -26.64
N THR A 357 -11.80 -26.80 -25.87
CA THR A 357 -10.39 -26.39 -25.91
C THR A 357 -9.43 -27.48 -25.46
N LEU A 358 -9.77 -28.24 -24.41
CA LEU A 358 -8.94 -29.38 -23.99
C LEU A 358 -8.92 -30.52 -25.02
N GLN A 359 -10.05 -30.77 -25.68
CA GLN A 359 -10.11 -31.71 -26.81
C GLN A 359 -9.23 -31.25 -27.97
N ASP A 360 -9.26 -29.97 -28.32
CA ASP A 360 -8.43 -29.41 -29.38
C ASP A 360 -6.93 -29.56 -29.07
N VAL A 361 -6.51 -29.30 -27.83
CA VAL A 361 -5.12 -29.52 -27.40
C VAL A 361 -4.73 -31.00 -27.50
N THR A 362 -5.59 -31.90 -27.02
CA THR A 362 -5.35 -33.34 -27.09
C THR A 362 -5.21 -33.82 -28.54
N ASN A 363 -6.08 -33.32 -29.43
CA ASN A 363 -6.07 -33.66 -30.86
C ASN A 363 -4.80 -33.15 -31.55
N ARG A 364 -4.34 -31.93 -31.20
CA ARG A 364 -3.09 -31.37 -31.74
C ARG A 364 -1.85 -32.15 -31.29
N ALA A 365 -1.85 -32.62 -30.03
CA ALA A 365 -0.77 -33.44 -29.49
C ALA A 365 -0.77 -34.89 -29.99
N GLY A 366 -1.83 -35.33 -30.69
CA GLY A 366 -1.95 -36.70 -31.22
C GLY A 366 -2.09 -37.78 -30.15
N LEU A 367 -2.50 -37.42 -28.93
CA LEU A 367 -2.68 -38.36 -27.83
C LEU A 367 -4.02 -39.11 -27.95
N SER A 368 -3.99 -40.41 -27.73
CA SER A 368 -5.19 -41.26 -27.74
C SER A 368 -6.03 -41.16 -26.46
N VAL A 369 -5.43 -40.73 -25.35
CA VAL A 369 -6.11 -40.57 -24.06
C VAL A 369 -6.62 -39.14 -23.93
N PRO A 370 -7.95 -38.92 -23.91
CA PRO A 370 -8.50 -37.58 -23.72
C PRO A 370 -8.25 -37.09 -22.29
N SER A 371 -8.01 -35.78 -22.16
CA SER A 371 -8.08 -35.12 -20.86
C SER A 371 -9.50 -35.21 -20.30
N ILE A 372 -9.63 -35.71 -19.07
CA ILE A 372 -10.93 -35.98 -18.45
C ILE A 372 -11.30 -34.80 -17.55
N ILE A 373 -12.49 -34.25 -17.78
CA ILE A 373 -13.09 -33.21 -16.96
C ILE A 373 -14.26 -33.84 -16.20
N ASN A 374 -14.15 -33.93 -14.87
CA ASN A 374 -15.20 -34.43 -14.00
C ASN A 374 -15.76 -33.32 -13.11
N GLU A 375 -17.08 -33.17 -13.04
CA GLU A 375 -17.73 -32.23 -12.13
C GLU A 375 -17.92 -32.89 -10.78
N ILE A 376 -17.39 -32.28 -9.72
CA ILE A 376 -17.48 -32.78 -8.36
C ILE A 376 -18.42 -31.92 -7.52
N LYS A 377 -19.24 -32.58 -6.70
CA LYS A 377 -20.06 -31.89 -5.70
C LYS A 377 -19.20 -31.62 -4.48
N THR A 378 -19.21 -30.39 -4.03
CA THR A 378 -18.40 -29.94 -2.89
C THR A 378 -19.24 -29.09 -1.96
N ASN A 379 -18.88 -29.11 -0.68
CA ASN A 379 -19.41 -28.19 0.32
C ASN A 379 -18.57 -26.90 0.41
N LYS A 380 -17.46 -26.83 -0.34
CA LYS A 380 -16.57 -25.67 -0.36
C LYS A 380 -17.27 -24.52 -1.07
N THR A 381 -17.07 -23.32 -0.54
CA THR A 381 -17.70 -22.09 -1.04
C THR A 381 -17.02 -21.60 -2.32
N PRO A 382 -17.75 -21.48 -3.44
CA PRO A 382 -17.20 -21.05 -4.72
C PRO A 382 -16.82 -19.56 -4.76
N PRO A 383 -15.96 -19.17 -5.72
CA PRO A 383 -15.64 -17.77 -5.97
C PRO A 383 -16.81 -17.02 -6.61
N THR A 384 -16.87 -15.71 -6.35
CA THR A 384 -17.87 -14.82 -6.92
C THR A 384 -17.38 -14.27 -8.26
N TYR A 385 -17.97 -14.75 -9.36
CA TYR A 385 -17.70 -14.24 -10.70
C TYR A 385 -18.88 -13.41 -11.22
N LEU A 386 -18.60 -12.17 -11.61
CA LEU A 386 -19.56 -11.25 -12.19
C LEU A 386 -19.06 -10.87 -13.60
N LYS A 387 -19.82 -11.22 -14.64
CA LYS A 387 -19.49 -10.82 -16.01
C LYS A 387 -19.76 -9.33 -16.18
N THR A 388 -18.70 -8.54 -16.31
CA THR A 388 -18.76 -7.10 -16.60
C THR A 388 -18.56 -6.86 -18.08
N ASN A 389 -19.20 -5.81 -18.59
CA ASN A 389 -18.81 -5.17 -19.84
C ASN A 389 -17.99 -3.91 -19.53
N LYS A 390 -17.40 -3.33 -20.57
CA LYS A 390 -16.62 -2.09 -20.52
C LYS A 390 -17.30 -0.90 -19.82
N PHE A 391 -18.63 -0.83 -19.83
CA PHE A 391 -19.40 0.21 -19.13
C PHE A 391 -19.53 -0.09 -17.63
N THR A 392 -19.88 -1.32 -17.28
CA THR A 392 -20.14 -1.77 -15.91
C THR A 392 -18.88 -2.08 -15.10
N GLU A 393 -17.74 -2.30 -15.77
CA GLU A 393 -16.49 -2.69 -15.14
C GLU A 393 -16.03 -1.66 -14.10
N ALA A 394 -16.00 -0.38 -14.47
CA ALA A 394 -15.59 0.69 -13.56
C ALA A 394 -16.49 0.77 -12.31
N PHE A 395 -17.81 0.66 -12.49
CA PHE A 395 -18.76 0.64 -11.36
C PHE A 395 -18.55 -0.59 -10.47
N GLN A 396 -18.30 -1.76 -11.06
CA GLN A 396 -18.04 -2.98 -10.31
C GLN A 396 -16.73 -2.89 -9.52
N THR A 397 -15.67 -2.33 -10.10
CA THR A 397 -14.37 -2.15 -9.43
C THR A 397 -14.52 -1.24 -8.21
N ILE A 398 -15.30 -0.17 -8.30
CA ILE A 398 -15.60 0.71 -7.15
C ILE A 398 -16.35 -0.04 -6.05
N ILE A 399 -17.28 -0.92 -6.39
CA ILE A 399 -17.98 -1.73 -5.39
C ILE A 399 -17.03 -2.77 -4.77
N ASN A 400 -16.23 -3.44 -5.59
CA ASN A 400 -15.29 -4.46 -5.14
C ASN A 400 -14.20 -3.89 -4.23
N ALA A 401 -13.87 -2.60 -4.37
CA ALA A 401 -12.93 -1.91 -3.48
C ALA A 401 -13.43 -1.81 -2.03
N TYR A 402 -14.75 -1.85 -1.79
CA TYR A 402 -15.32 -1.96 -0.44
C TYR A 402 -15.33 -3.41 0.06
N GLY A 403 -15.66 -4.35 -0.83
CA GLY A 403 -15.62 -5.78 -0.53
C GLY A 403 -16.22 -6.62 -1.66
N THR A 404 -15.81 -7.88 -1.74
CA THR A 404 -16.38 -8.82 -2.72
C THR A 404 -17.70 -9.37 -2.21
N ALA A 405 -18.72 -9.43 -3.08
CA ALA A 405 -20.03 -9.97 -2.71
C ALA A 405 -19.95 -11.48 -2.47
N THR A 406 -20.80 -12.01 -1.59
CA THR A 406 -20.87 -13.46 -1.36
C THR A 406 -21.43 -14.20 -2.58
N TYR A 407 -21.17 -15.50 -2.66
CA TYR A 407 -21.63 -16.31 -3.79
C TYR A 407 -23.16 -16.33 -3.90
N GLN A 408 -23.68 -16.11 -5.11
CA GLN A 408 -25.10 -15.97 -5.47
C GLN A 408 -25.86 -14.84 -4.77
N GLU A 409 -25.16 -13.95 -4.09
CA GLU A 409 -25.75 -12.73 -3.56
C GLU A 409 -26.17 -11.78 -4.70
N VAL A 410 -27.18 -10.94 -4.46
CA VAL A 410 -27.54 -9.91 -5.45
C VAL A 410 -26.36 -8.93 -5.64
N ASN A 411 -26.08 -8.48 -6.85
CA ASN A 411 -24.99 -7.53 -7.06
C ASN A 411 -25.47 -6.10 -6.72
N PRO A 412 -24.84 -5.38 -5.78
CA PRO A 412 -25.18 -3.98 -5.48
C PRO A 412 -24.67 -3.00 -6.54
N ALA A 413 -23.75 -3.42 -7.43
CA ALA A 413 -23.25 -2.55 -8.49
C ALA A 413 -24.37 -2.19 -9.48
N LEU A 414 -25.36 -3.06 -9.67
CA LEU A 414 -26.46 -2.80 -10.59
C LEU A 414 -27.32 -1.58 -10.15
N PRO A 415 -27.80 -1.49 -8.90
CA PRO A 415 -28.38 -0.25 -8.39
C PRO A 415 -27.40 0.93 -8.40
N ALA A 416 -26.12 0.68 -8.05
CA ALA A 416 -25.11 1.72 -7.95
C ALA A 416 -24.88 2.47 -9.26
N ILE A 417 -25.04 1.82 -10.43
CA ILE A 417 -24.94 2.48 -11.75
C ILE A 417 -25.83 3.73 -11.84
N VAL A 418 -26.99 3.73 -11.16
CA VAL A 418 -27.93 4.85 -11.16
C VAL A 418 -27.87 5.65 -9.85
N THR A 419 -27.88 4.97 -8.69
CA THR A 419 -27.98 5.66 -7.40
C THR A 419 -26.74 6.48 -7.09
N PHE A 420 -25.54 5.98 -7.39
CA PHE A 420 -24.29 6.67 -7.09
C PHE A 420 -24.15 7.98 -7.90
N PRO A 421 -24.32 7.98 -9.24
CA PRO A 421 -24.27 9.23 -10.01
C PRO A 421 -25.42 10.19 -9.70
N PHE A 422 -26.60 9.68 -9.34
CA PHE A 422 -27.74 10.53 -8.97
C PHE A 422 -27.52 11.27 -7.64
N LEU A 423 -26.98 10.59 -6.62
CA LEU A 423 -26.65 11.24 -5.34
C LEU A 423 -25.52 12.27 -5.49
N PHE A 424 -24.56 11.99 -6.36
CA PHE A 424 -23.55 12.96 -6.76
C PHE A 424 -24.20 14.21 -7.39
N ALA A 425 -25.14 14.02 -8.31
CA ALA A 425 -25.82 15.12 -8.98
C ALA A 425 -26.63 16.03 -8.04
N VAL A 426 -27.19 15.47 -6.96
CA VAL A 426 -27.89 16.24 -5.90
C VAL A 426 -26.93 17.17 -5.16
N MET A 427 -25.68 16.73 -4.92
CA MET A 427 -24.62 17.55 -4.32
C MET A 427 -24.05 18.57 -5.32
N PHE A 428 -23.82 18.13 -6.57
CA PHE A 428 -23.19 18.91 -7.64
C PHE A 428 -24.22 19.54 -8.60
N GLY A 429 -25.32 20.07 -8.05
CA GLY A 429 -26.47 20.52 -8.84
C GLY A 429 -26.28 21.88 -9.51
N ASP A 430 -25.36 22.02 -10.46
CA ASP A 430 -25.19 23.23 -11.30
C ASP A 430 -25.20 22.84 -12.78
N PHE A 431 -26.09 23.45 -13.55
CA PHE A 431 -26.25 23.16 -14.99
C PHE A 431 -24.99 23.51 -15.79
N GLY A 432 -24.35 24.65 -15.50
CA GLY A 432 -23.19 25.15 -16.24
C GLY A 432 -21.96 24.26 -16.03
N HIS A 433 -21.65 23.93 -14.77
CA HIS A 433 -20.55 23.02 -14.44
C HIS A 433 -20.78 21.61 -14.99
N ALA A 434 -22.03 21.13 -14.95
CA ALA A 434 -22.38 19.81 -15.48
C ALA A 434 -22.17 19.70 -16.99
N VAL A 435 -22.46 20.76 -17.77
CA VAL A 435 -22.21 20.79 -19.21
C VAL A 435 -20.72 20.68 -19.53
N ILE A 436 -19.85 21.36 -18.76
CA ILE A 436 -18.39 21.26 -18.93
C ILE A 436 -17.92 19.83 -18.66
N MET A 437 -18.40 19.22 -17.57
CA MET A 437 -18.09 17.83 -17.21
C MET A 437 -18.59 16.83 -18.27
N LEU A 438 -19.76 17.08 -18.86
CA LEU A 438 -20.33 16.28 -19.93
C LEU A 438 -19.45 16.33 -21.19
N CYS A 439 -19.04 17.53 -21.61
CA CYS A 439 -18.14 17.72 -22.74
C CYS A 439 -16.78 17.02 -22.53
N ALA A 440 -16.20 17.15 -21.33
CA ALA A 440 -14.95 16.47 -20.97
C ALA A 440 -15.08 14.93 -21.02
N SER A 441 -16.20 14.40 -20.52
CA SER A 441 -16.47 12.96 -20.53
C SER A 441 -16.67 12.41 -21.96
N LEU A 442 -17.41 13.14 -22.80
CA LEU A 442 -17.60 12.78 -24.20
C LEU A 442 -16.29 12.84 -25.01
N ALA A 443 -15.44 13.84 -24.75
CA ALA A 443 -14.11 13.94 -25.34
C ALA A 443 -13.24 12.71 -25.03
N MET A 444 -13.22 12.25 -23.77
CA MET A 444 -12.47 11.05 -23.38
C MET A 444 -12.98 9.77 -24.07
N ILE A 445 -14.29 9.68 -24.32
CA ILE A 445 -14.90 8.54 -25.02
C ILE A 445 -14.61 8.61 -26.52
N TYR A 446 -14.62 9.81 -27.13
CA TYR A 446 -14.34 9.99 -28.55
C TYR A 446 -12.88 9.64 -28.90
N TRP A 447 -11.92 10.05 -28.06
CA TRP A 447 -10.49 9.80 -28.27
C TRP A 447 -9.96 8.58 -27.49
N GLU A 448 -10.75 7.53 -27.38
CA GLU A 448 -10.42 6.42 -26.48
C GLU A 448 -9.09 5.69 -26.80
N LYS A 449 -8.84 5.38 -28.08
CA LYS A 449 -7.65 4.64 -28.52
C LYS A 449 -6.33 5.38 -28.24
N PRO A 450 -6.16 6.66 -28.59
CA PRO A 450 -4.94 7.39 -28.27
C PRO A 450 -4.77 7.63 -26.77
N LEU A 451 -5.86 7.89 -26.02
CA LEU A 451 -5.79 8.16 -24.59
C LEU A 451 -5.41 6.94 -23.75
N LYS A 452 -5.71 5.72 -24.21
CA LYS A 452 -5.27 4.47 -23.55
C LYS A 452 -3.74 4.39 -23.40
N LYS A 453 -2.97 5.08 -24.25
CA LYS A 453 -1.50 5.05 -24.25
C LYS A 453 -0.86 6.02 -23.24
N VAL A 454 -1.65 6.90 -22.63
CA VAL A 454 -1.16 7.88 -21.67
C VAL A 454 -0.95 7.20 -20.31
N THR A 455 0.29 7.23 -19.81
CA THR A 455 0.70 6.53 -18.59
C THR A 455 0.66 7.40 -17.32
N PHE A 456 0.16 8.64 -17.40
CA PHE A 456 0.05 9.50 -16.23
C PHE A 456 -1.02 8.96 -15.27
N GLU A 457 -0.64 8.62 -14.05
CA GLU A 457 -1.48 7.85 -13.12
C GLU A 457 -2.85 8.49 -12.83
N LEU A 458 -2.86 9.79 -12.52
CA LEU A 458 -4.11 10.52 -12.25
C LEU A 458 -5.03 10.53 -13.48
N PHE A 459 -4.47 10.70 -14.67
CA PHE A 459 -5.25 10.67 -15.91
C PHE A 459 -5.75 9.27 -16.23
N ALA A 460 -4.94 8.24 -15.96
CA ALA A 460 -5.34 6.83 -16.13
C ALA A 460 -6.53 6.47 -15.23
N MET A 461 -6.56 6.98 -13.99
CA MET A 461 -7.69 6.81 -13.07
C MET A 461 -8.97 7.46 -13.61
N ILE A 462 -8.90 8.71 -14.06
CA ILE A 462 -10.05 9.43 -14.63
C ILE A 462 -10.53 8.75 -15.91
N TYR A 463 -9.61 8.31 -16.77
CA TYR A 463 -9.91 7.60 -18.01
C TYR A 463 -10.60 6.25 -17.76
N TYR A 464 -10.15 5.50 -16.74
CA TYR A 464 -10.81 4.26 -16.32
C TYR A 464 -12.27 4.54 -15.90
N GLY A 465 -12.50 5.63 -15.17
CA GLY A 465 -13.83 6.10 -14.73
C GLY A 465 -14.67 6.88 -15.75
N ARG A 466 -14.29 6.95 -17.04
CA ARG A 466 -14.96 7.83 -18.04
C ARG A 466 -16.46 7.65 -18.18
N TYR A 467 -16.96 6.42 -18.05
CA TYR A 467 -18.40 6.13 -18.10
C TYR A 467 -19.14 6.59 -16.85
N ILE A 468 -18.46 6.58 -15.70
CA ILE A 468 -19.01 7.09 -14.44
C ILE A 468 -19.14 8.61 -14.54
N ALA A 469 -18.08 9.29 -15.01
CA ALA A 469 -18.10 10.73 -15.26
C ALA A 469 -19.21 11.14 -16.23
N LEU A 470 -19.45 10.36 -17.28
CA LEU A 470 -20.56 10.59 -18.22
C LEU A 470 -21.93 10.54 -17.52
N VAL A 471 -22.20 9.48 -16.77
CA VAL A 471 -23.51 9.32 -16.10
C VAL A 471 -23.70 10.36 -15.00
N MET A 472 -22.64 10.70 -14.26
CA MET A 472 -22.64 11.79 -13.28
C MET A 472 -23.00 13.13 -13.94
N ALA A 473 -22.33 13.48 -15.04
CA ALA A 473 -22.61 14.72 -15.76
C ALA A 473 -24.06 14.78 -16.28
N CYS A 474 -24.58 13.69 -16.84
CA CYS A 474 -25.98 13.63 -17.31
C CYS A 474 -26.99 13.88 -16.18
N PHE A 475 -26.80 13.28 -15.00
CA PHE A 475 -27.69 13.51 -13.86
C PHE A 475 -27.48 14.90 -13.24
N SER A 476 -26.26 15.44 -13.24
CA SER A 476 -25.98 16.80 -12.77
C SER A 476 -26.63 17.85 -13.66
N VAL A 477 -26.68 17.64 -14.99
CA VAL A 477 -27.44 18.50 -15.91
C VAL A 477 -28.93 18.49 -15.53
N PHE A 478 -29.51 17.31 -15.31
CA PHE A 478 -30.91 17.19 -14.87
C PHE A 478 -31.15 17.91 -13.53
N THR A 479 -30.26 17.72 -12.56
CA THR A 479 -30.44 18.28 -11.22
C THR A 479 -30.19 19.79 -11.17
N GLY A 480 -29.24 20.30 -11.94
CA GLY A 480 -29.00 21.74 -12.10
C GLY A 480 -30.20 22.45 -12.72
N LEU A 481 -30.88 21.81 -13.67
CA LEU A 481 -32.15 22.32 -14.22
C LEU A 481 -33.28 22.31 -13.19
N ILE A 482 -33.35 21.30 -12.30
CA ILE A 482 -34.33 21.26 -11.20
C ILE A 482 -34.06 22.35 -10.16
N TYR A 483 -32.79 22.59 -9.82
CA TYR A 483 -32.42 23.70 -8.93
C TYR A 483 -32.53 25.07 -9.61
N ASN A 484 -32.67 25.10 -10.94
CA ASN A 484 -32.69 26.31 -11.74
C ASN A 484 -31.46 27.20 -11.48
N ASP A 485 -30.28 26.58 -11.50
CA ASP A 485 -29.00 27.25 -11.27
C ASP A 485 -28.00 26.89 -12.39
N ALA A 486 -27.48 27.92 -13.05
CA ALA A 486 -26.49 27.84 -14.11
C ALA A 486 -25.40 28.89 -13.86
N PHE A 487 -24.20 28.46 -13.44
CA PHE A 487 -23.09 29.35 -13.08
C PHE A 487 -23.53 30.46 -12.10
N SER A 488 -24.28 30.08 -11.06
CA SER A 488 -24.82 30.96 -10.02
C SER A 488 -25.96 31.90 -10.45
N LYS A 489 -26.57 31.70 -11.63
CA LYS A 489 -27.69 32.49 -12.16
C LYS A 489 -28.88 31.60 -12.51
N SER A 490 -30.10 32.13 -12.39
CA SER A 490 -31.32 31.41 -12.73
C SER A 490 -31.68 31.50 -14.22
N LEU A 491 -32.39 30.49 -14.71
CA LEU A 491 -32.93 30.44 -16.08
C LEU A 491 -34.41 30.82 -16.07
N THR A 492 -34.80 31.78 -16.90
CA THR A 492 -36.18 32.27 -17.04
C THR A 492 -36.95 31.45 -18.08
N LEU A 493 -37.13 30.14 -17.83
CA LEU A 493 -37.76 29.22 -18.79
C LEU A 493 -39.29 29.35 -18.89
N PHE A 494 -39.96 29.66 -17.78
CA PHE A 494 -41.42 29.76 -17.67
C PHE A 494 -41.83 31.02 -16.91
N GLU A 495 -43.11 31.42 -17.01
CA GLU A 495 -43.67 32.49 -16.18
C GLU A 495 -43.56 32.12 -14.69
N SER A 496 -43.16 33.10 -13.87
CA SER A 496 -43.05 32.95 -12.42
C SER A 496 -44.43 32.78 -11.78
N ALA A 497 -44.48 31.99 -10.70
CA ALA A 497 -45.63 31.89 -9.82
C ALA A 497 -45.76 33.05 -8.83
N TRP A 498 -44.74 33.89 -8.74
CA TRP A 498 -44.68 35.04 -7.85
C TRP A 498 -44.81 36.34 -8.64
N GLU A 499 -45.59 37.27 -8.09
CA GLU A 499 -45.76 38.62 -8.62
C GLU A 499 -45.35 39.64 -7.54
N TRP A 500 -44.53 40.60 -7.93
CA TRP A 500 -44.11 41.69 -7.05
C TRP A 500 -45.30 42.62 -6.79
N ASP A 501 -45.73 42.74 -5.53
CA ASP A 501 -46.75 43.70 -5.14
C ASP A 501 -46.10 45.07 -5.04
N LYS A 502 -46.23 45.90 -6.09
CA LYS A 502 -45.65 47.24 -6.17
C LYS A 502 -46.69 48.30 -5.80
N PRO A 503 -46.63 48.91 -4.60
CA PRO A 503 -47.44 50.08 -4.28
C PRO A 503 -47.11 51.24 -5.23
N GLU A 504 -48.11 52.06 -5.58
CA GLU A 504 -47.95 53.20 -6.50
C GLU A 504 -46.91 54.23 -6.02
N ASP A 505 -46.63 54.29 -4.71
CA ASP A 505 -45.67 55.20 -4.05
C ASP A 505 -44.27 54.58 -3.77
N TRP A 506 -43.90 53.47 -4.43
CA TRP A 506 -42.63 52.79 -4.14
C TRP A 506 -41.39 53.62 -4.54
N GLN A 507 -40.47 53.80 -3.60
CA GLN A 507 -39.15 54.42 -3.81
C GLN A 507 -38.03 53.38 -3.85
N GLU A 508 -37.00 53.64 -4.65
CA GLU A 508 -35.83 52.79 -4.82
C GLU A 508 -35.09 52.59 -3.47
N GLY A 509 -35.14 51.37 -2.93
CA GLY A 509 -34.57 51.02 -1.62
C GLY A 509 -35.58 50.51 -0.56
N GLN A 510 -36.89 50.54 -0.84
CA GLN A 510 -37.90 49.94 0.05
C GLN A 510 -38.10 48.44 -0.22
N ALA A 511 -38.16 47.64 0.85
CA ALA A 511 -38.39 46.20 0.78
C ALA A 511 -39.76 45.88 0.14
N LEU A 512 -39.75 45.03 -0.88
CA LEU A 512 -40.95 44.63 -1.62
C LEU A 512 -41.34 43.20 -1.27
N THR A 513 -42.64 42.94 -1.10
CA THR A 513 -43.16 41.59 -0.84
C THR A 513 -43.81 41.02 -2.09
N ALA A 514 -43.40 39.82 -2.50
CA ALA A 514 -44.07 39.11 -3.59
C ALA A 514 -45.31 38.36 -3.08
N LYS A 515 -46.38 38.35 -3.88
CA LYS A 515 -47.60 37.56 -3.66
C LYS A 515 -47.68 36.41 -4.66
N LEU A 516 -48.26 35.29 -4.24
CA LEU A 516 -48.46 34.12 -5.10
C LEU A 516 -49.60 34.39 -6.10
N LYS A 517 -49.39 34.10 -7.40
CA LYS A 517 -50.37 34.25 -8.48
C LYS A 517 -51.46 33.17 -8.40
N GLY A 518 -52.37 33.31 -7.44
CA GLY A 518 -53.53 32.42 -7.26
C GLY A 518 -53.15 30.94 -7.15
N SER A 519 -53.60 30.12 -8.09
CA SER A 519 -53.38 28.66 -8.11
C SER A 519 -52.26 28.19 -9.04
N TYR A 520 -51.54 29.12 -9.68
CA TYR A 520 -50.44 28.77 -10.58
C TYR A 520 -49.17 28.44 -9.77
N ARG A 521 -48.49 27.35 -10.15
CA ARG A 521 -47.23 26.89 -9.55
C ARG A 521 -46.22 26.69 -10.66
N TYR A 522 -44.95 26.98 -10.38
CA TYR A 522 -43.89 26.83 -11.36
C TYR A 522 -43.80 25.36 -11.84
N PRO A 523 -43.86 25.09 -13.16
CA PRO A 523 -44.08 23.74 -13.66
C PRO A 523 -42.86 22.81 -13.53
N PHE A 524 -41.65 23.35 -13.46
CA PHE A 524 -40.43 22.55 -13.51
C PHE A 524 -39.27 23.20 -12.75
N GLY A 525 -38.89 22.64 -11.61
CA GLY A 525 -37.76 23.12 -10.79
C GLY A 525 -38.12 24.25 -9.84
N LEU A 526 -37.11 25.00 -9.39
CA LEU A 526 -37.27 26.19 -8.54
C LEU A 526 -37.64 27.42 -9.38
N ASP A 527 -38.55 28.24 -8.85
CA ASP A 527 -38.95 29.48 -9.50
C ASP A 527 -37.79 30.48 -9.55
N TRP A 528 -37.55 31.08 -10.72
CA TRP A 528 -36.42 31.98 -10.94
C TRP A 528 -36.54 33.29 -10.14
N MET A 529 -37.75 33.67 -9.71
CA MET A 529 -37.99 34.90 -8.93
C MET A 529 -37.41 34.83 -7.51
N TRP A 530 -37.08 33.63 -7.01
CA TRP A 530 -36.37 33.48 -5.73
C TRP A 530 -34.93 33.99 -5.79
N HIS A 531 -34.33 34.04 -6.98
CA HIS A 531 -32.93 34.44 -7.17
C HIS A 531 -32.75 35.93 -6.82
N GLY A 532 -31.87 36.21 -5.86
CA GLY A 532 -31.58 37.58 -5.43
C GLY A 532 -32.55 38.16 -4.39
N THR A 533 -33.45 37.34 -3.86
CA THR A 533 -34.31 37.72 -2.71
C THR A 533 -33.56 37.57 -1.39
N GLU A 534 -33.83 38.45 -0.42
CA GLU A 534 -33.18 38.39 0.91
C GLU A 534 -33.45 37.07 1.66
N ASN A 535 -34.57 36.41 1.36
CA ASN A 535 -35.02 35.17 2.00
C ASN A 535 -34.80 33.90 1.17
N GLU A 536 -34.05 33.96 0.06
CA GLU A 536 -33.72 32.81 -0.79
C GLU A 536 -33.10 31.67 0.02
N LEU A 537 -32.10 32.00 0.84
CA LEU A 537 -31.37 31.03 1.67
C LEU A 537 -32.28 30.31 2.65
N LEU A 538 -33.27 31.00 3.22
CA LEU A 538 -34.20 30.41 4.19
C LEU A 538 -35.10 29.36 3.50
N PHE A 539 -35.58 29.66 2.30
CA PHE A 539 -36.39 28.74 1.51
C PHE A 539 -35.57 27.55 0.98
N SER A 540 -34.44 27.83 0.31
CA SER A 540 -33.57 26.82 -0.30
C SER A 540 -33.02 25.83 0.75
N ASN A 541 -32.63 26.32 1.92
CA ASN A 541 -32.18 25.48 3.03
C ASN A 541 -33.27 24.51 3.49
N SER A 542 -34.48 25.02 3.77
CA SER A 542 -35.62 24.19 4.19
C SER A 542 -36.00 23.14 3.15
N TYR A 543 -35.96 23.49 1.86
CA TYR A 543 -36.25 22.58 0.75
C TYR A 543 -35.19 21.48 0.63
N LYS A 544 -33.92 21.86 0.47
CA LYS A 544 -32.80 20.92 0.26
C LYS A 544 -32.60 19.98 1.45
N MET A 545 -32.75 20.48 2.68
CA MET A 545 -32.66 19.64 3.88
C MET A 545 -33.75 18.55 3.88
N LYS A 546 -35.02 18.91 3.63
CA LYS A 546 -36.12 17.93 3.59
C LYS A 546 -35.97 16.94 2.44
N MET A 547 -35.55 17.42 1.27
CA MET A 547 -35.28 16.57 0.12
C MET A 547 -34.20 15.52 0.43
N SER A 548 -33.12 15.91 1.12
CA SER A 548 -32.05 14.98 1.51
C SER A 548 -32.54 13.84 2.40
N ILE A 549 -33.46 14.12 3.34
CA ILE A 549 -34.06 13.12 4.23
C ILE A 549 -34.95 12.15 3.44
N ILE A 550 -35.77 12.66 2.51
CA ILE A 550 -36.65 11.82 1.67
C ILE A 550 -35.82 10.90 0.78
N LEU A 551 -34.79 11.43 0.12
CA LEU A 551 -33.89 10.65 -0.73
C LEU A 551 -33.12 9.60 0.08
N GLY A 552 -32.63 9.97 1.27
CA GLY A 552 -31.95 9.04 2.17
C GLY A 552 -32.84 7.90 2.63
N TRP A 553 -34.07 8.20 3.05
CA TRP A 553 -35.06 7.18 3.42
C TRP A 553 -35.40 6.25 2.24
N ALA A 554 -35.63 6.79 1.05
CA ALA A 554 -35.94 5.99 -0.13
C ALA A 554 -34.77 5.06 -0.52
N HIS A 555 -33.54 5.59 -0.52
CA HIS A 555 -32.34 4.82 -0.85
C HIS A 555 -32.07 3.70 0.17
N MET A 556 -32.16 4.00 1.47
CA MET A 556 -31.99 3.02 2.54
C MET A 556 -33.08 1.95 2.54
N THR A 557 -34.34 2.34 2.30
CA THR A 557 -35.46 1.39 2.20
C THR A 557 -35.26 0.45 1.03
N TYR A 558 -34.86 0.98 -0.13
CA TYR A 558 -34.55 0.18 -1.31
C TYR A 558 -33.43 -0.84 -1.03
N SER A 559 -32.37 -0.42 -0.35
CA SER A 559 -31.27 -1.33 0.01
C SER A 559 -31.73 -2.44 0.98
N LEU A 560 -32.54 -2.10 1.99
CA LEU A 560 -33.06 -3.09 2.94
C LEU A 560 -33.94 -4.15 2.24
N CYS A 561 -34.72 -3.76 1.23
CA CYS A 561 -35.49 -4.69 0.40
C CYS A 561 -34.62 -5.73 -0.33
N LEU A 562 -33.35 -5.43 -0.64
CA LEU A 562 -32.44 -6.40 -1.26
C LEU A 562 -32.09 -7.56 -0.31
N SER A 563 -32.02 -7.30 1.00
CA SER A 563 -31.82 -8.34 2.02
C SER A 563 -32.93 -9.39 1.99
N TYR A 564 -34.18 -8.97 1.80
CA TYR A 564 -35.31 -9.89 1.62
C TYR A 564 -35.16 -10.80 0.38
N PHE A 565 -34.73 -10.24 -0.76
CA PHE A 565 -34.49 -11.04 -1.97
C PHE A 565 -33.34 -12.04 -1.82
N ASN A 566 -32.34 -11.74 -0.98
CA ASN A 566 -31.28 -12.67 -0.63
C ASN A 566 -31.80 -13.79 0.27
N ALA A 567 -32.47 -13.45 1.38
CA ALA A 567 -32.98 -14.44 2.33
C ALA A 567 -33.97 -15.41 1.68
N ARG A 568 -34.80 -14.93 0.75
CA ARG A 568 -35.70 -15.76 -0.06
C ARG A 568 -34.95 -16.71 -0.99
N HIS A 569 -33.85 -16.27 -1.61
CA HIS A 569 -33.06 -17.08 -2.53
C HIS A 569 -32.27 -18.17 -1.80
N PHE A 570 -31.63 -17.83 -0.69
CA PHE A 570 -30.91 -18.79 0.16
C PHE A 570 -31.84 -19.70 0.99
N LYS A 571 -33.18 -19.53 0.87
CA LYS A 571 -34.20 -20.30 1.57
C LYS A 571 -34.02 -20.31 3.10
N LYS A 572 -33.63 -19.17 3.67
CA LYS A 572 -33.49 -18.97 5.13
C LYS A 572 -34.70 -18.20 5.67
N PRO A 573 -35.81 -18.87 6.06
CA PRO A 573 -37.01 -18.18 6.53
C PRO A 573 -36.78 -17.43 7.85
N ILE A 574 -35.83 -17.90 8.67
CA ILE A 574 -35.51 -17.27 9.95
C ILE A 574 -34.90 -15.87 9.80
N ASP A 575 -34.12 -15.62 8.74
CA ASP A 575 -33.56 -14.29 8.50
C ASP A 575 -34.65 -13.29 8.04
N ILE A 576 -35.70 -13.78 7.39
CA ILE A 576 -36.85 -12.95 6.99
C ILE A 576 -37.63 -12.51 8.24
N TRP A 577 -38.05 -13.46 9.07
CA TRP A 577 -38.90 -13.18 10.23
C TRP A 577 -38.13 -12.60 11.41
N GLY A 578 -36.86 -12.98 11.60
CA GLY A 578 -36.02 -12.55 12.72
C GLY A 578 -35.31 -11.22 12.49
N ASN A 579 -34.85 -10.94 11.27
CA ASN A 579 -34.05 -9.75 10.98
C ASN A 579 -34.78 -8.74 10.08
N PHE A 580 -35.23 -9.18 8.89
CA PHE A 580 -35.80 -8.26 7.90
C PHE A 580 -37.13 -7.62 8.34
N VAL A 581 -38.11 -8.42 8.76
CA VAL A 581 -39.44 -7.91 9.14
C VAL A 581 -39.35 -6.95 10.34
N PRO A 582 -38.72 -7.32 11.48
CA PRO A 582 -38.65 -6.41 12.63
C PRO A 582 -37.83 -5.16 12.31
N GLY A 583 -36.73 -5.29 11.56
CA GLY A 583 -35.90 -4.16 11.15
C GLY A 583 -36.62 -3.19 10.21
N MET A 584 -37.37 -3.70 9.22
CA MET A 584 -38.16 -2.88 8.30
C MET A 584 -39.29 -2.14 9.03
N ILE A 585 -39.99 -2.83 9.92
CA ILE A 585 -41.07 -2.23 10.71
C ILE A 585 -40.52 -1.14 11.63
N PHE A 586 -39.41 -1.40 12.34
CA PHE A 586 -38.72 -0.42 13.18
C PHE A 586 -38.32 0.83 12.39
N PHE A 587 -37.68 0.64 11.22
CA PHE A 587 -37.20 1.74 10.38
C PHE A 587 -38.34 2.59 9.82
N GLN A 588 -39.43 1.97 9.34
CA GLN A 588 -40.58 2.67 8.78
C GLN A 588 -41.40 3.40 9.86
N ALA A 589 -41.54 2.83 11.05
CA ALA A 589 -42.29 3.45 12.15
C ALA A 589 -41.72 4.81 12.59
N ILE A 590 -40.41 4.98 12.51
CA ILE A 590 -39.72 6.22 12.91
C ILE A 590 -39.50 7.13 11.70
N PHE A 591 -38.69 6.69 10.73
CA PHE A 591 -38.23 7.53 9.64
C PHE A 591 -39.20 7.58 8.46
N GLY A 592 -39.92 6.48 8.21
CA GLY A 592 -41.02 6.49 7.24
C GLY A 592 -42.14 7.45 7.65
N TYR A 593 -42.49 7.45 8.95
CA TYR A 593 -43.44 8.42 9.49
C TYR A 593 -42.96 9.88 9.36
N LEU A 594 -41.67 10.15 9.60
CA LEU A 594 -41.10 11.49 9.38
C LEU A 594 -41.25 11.95 7.92
N VAL A 595 -40.95 11.07 6.95
CA VAL A 595 -41.10 11.38 5.52
C VAL A 595 -42.56 11.63 5.15
N LEU A 596 -43.49 10.83 5.65
CA LEU A 596 -44.92 11.04 5.44
C LEU A 596 -45.38 12.39 6.00
N CYS A 597 -44.90 12.78 7.18
CA CYS A 597 -45.19 14.10 7.77
C CYS A 597 -44.63 15.27 6.94
N ILE A 598 -43.44 15.11 6.32
CA ILE A 598 -42.87 16.12 5.40
C ILE A 598 -43.79 16.30 4.19
N ILE A 599 -44.15 15.21 3.52
CA ILE A 599 -45.00 15.23 2.32
C ILE A 599 -46.39 15.78 2.65
N TYR A 600 -46.96 15.37 3.78
CA TYR A 600 -48.26 15.86 4.25
C TYR A 600 -48.22 17.35 4.54
N LYS A 601 -47.17 17.84 5.22
CA LYS A 601 -47.00 19.28 5.49
C LYS A 601 -46.89 20.09 4.21
N TRP A 602 -46.26 19.55 3.16
CA TRP A 602 -46.19 20.19 1.84
C TRP A 602 -47.52 20.16 1.06
N SER A 603 -48.44 19.27 1.40
CA SER A 603 -49.72 19.11 0.70
C SER A 603 -50.84 20.01 1.25
N ILE A 604 -50.63 20.67 2.40
CA ILE A 604 -51.62 21.53 3.05
C ILE A 604 -51.27 23.01 2.85
N ASP A 605 -52.29 23.81 2.54
CA ASP A 605 -52.19 25.27 2.52
C ASP A 605 -52.44 25.84 3.92
N TRP A 606 -51.35 26.19 4.60
CA TRP A 606 -51.36 26.78 5.94
C TRP A 606 -51.73 28.26 5.95
N SER A 607 -51.78 28.92 4.79
CA SER A 607 -52.15 30.35 4.70
C SER A 607 -53.65 30.57 4.59
N ALA A 608 -54.37 29.59 4.02
CA ALA A 608 -55.83 29.57 3.92
C ALA A 608 -56.52 28.93 5.14
N THR A 609 -55.76 28.20 5.97
CA THR A 609 -56.24 27.58 7.21
C THR A 609 -55.72 28.44 8.36
N ASP A 610 -56.56 28.94 9.27
CA ASP A 610 -56.16 29.76 10.45
C ASP A 610 -55.28 29.00 11.49
N ALA A 611 -54.50 28.01 11.07
CA ALA A 611 -53.68 27.13 11.90
C ALA A 611 -52.18 27.39 11.66
N GLU A 612 -51.42 27.48 12.75
CA GLU A 612 -49.96 27.65 12.67
C GLU A 612 -49.25 26.39 12.15
N PRO A 613 -48.26 26.50 11.25
CA PRO A 613 -47.55 25.34 10.71
C PRO A 613 -46.62 24.72 11.77
N PRO A 614 -46.77 23.41 12.11
CA PRO A 614 -45.97 22.79 13.16
C PRO A 614 -44.51 22.54 12.73
N GLY A 615 -43.60 22.57 13.72
CA GLY A 615 -42.20 22.21 13.56
C GLY A 615 -41.97 20.69 13.57
N LEU A 616 -41.57 20.12 12.43
CA LEU A 616 -41.39 18.67 12.28
C LEU A 616 -40.28 18.08 13.17
N LEU A 617 -39.22 18.86 13.44
CA LEU A 617 -38.11 18.44 14.29
C LEU A 617 -38.54 18.37 15.76
N ASN A 618 -39.23 19.40 16.27
CA ASN A 618 -39.76 19.40 17.63
C ASN A 618 -40.77 18.26 17.82
N MET A 619 -41.62 18.02 16.82
CA MET A 619 -42.54 16.88 16.82
C MET A 619 -41.80 15.54 16.94
N LEU A 620 -40.69 15.36 16.20
CA LEU A 620 -39.89 14.12 16.27
C LEU A 620 -39.20 13.97 17.63
N ILE A 621 -38.68 15.04 18.21
CA ILE A 621 -38.05 15.01 19.54
C ILE A 621 -39.09 14.66 20.61
N TYR A 622 -40.24 15.35 20.60
CA TYR A 622 -41.31 15.11 21.56
C TYR A 622 -41.92 13.71 21.41
N MET A 623 -41.95 13.14 20.21
CA MET A 623 -42.39 11.76 20.00
C MET A 623 -41.60 10.75 20.87
N PHE A 624 -40.30 10.98 21.12
CA PHE A 624 -39.48 10.11 21.96
C PHE A 624 -39.39 10.57 23.43
N LEU A 625 -39.23 11.88 23.68
CA LEU A 625 -39.02 12.42 25.03
C LEU A 625 -40.32 12.64 25.81
N GLN A 626 -41.41 13.01 25.13
CA GLN A 626 -42.69 13.35 25.75
C GLN A 626 -43.88 12.90 24.87
N PRO A 627 -44.18 11.59 24.81
CA PRO A 627 -45.13 11.00 23.84
C PRO A 627 -46.60 11.45 23.98
N THR A 628 -46.91 12.36 24.91
CA THR A 628 -48.26 12.82 25.22
C THR A 628 -48.50 14.32 25.08
N SER A 629 -47.47 15.15 24.91
CA SER A 629 -47.58 16.60 24.67
C SER A 629 -47.44 16.89 23.17
N LEU A 630 -48.42 17.62 22.63
CA LEU A 630 -48.37 18.17 21.28
C LEU A 630 -48.79 19.64 21.40
N ASP A 631 -47.89 20.56 21.06
CA ASP A 631 -48.20 21.99 21.10
C ASP A 631 -49.18 22.36 19.95
N ILE A 632 -48.94 21.83 18.75
CA ILE A 632 -49.76 22.08 17.55
C ILE A 632 -49.94 20.75 16.78
N PRO A 633 -51.18 20.25 16.60
CA PRO A 633 -51.44 19.02 15.86
C PRO A 633 -51.32 19.23 14.34
N LEU A 634 -50.65 18.31 13.65
CA LEU A 634 -50.51 18.25 12.19
C LEU A 634 -51.77 17.67 11.52
N TYR A 635 -52.37 16.64 12.12
CA TYR A 635 -53.60 16.00 11.61
C TYR A 635 -54.44 15.42 12.76
N SER A 636 -55.72 15.14 12.50
CA SER A 636 -56.65 14.61 13.50
C SER A 636 -56.23 13.21 13.99
N GLY A 637 -56.16 13.02 15.31
CA GLY A 637 -55.77 11.72 15.90
C GLY A 637 -54.26 11.43 15.93
N GLN A 638 -53.40 12.40 15.61
CA GLN A 638 -51.94 12.26 15.61
C GLN A 638 -51.36 11.65 16.88
N LYS A 639 -51.86 12.06 18.06
CA LYS A 639 -51.39 11.56 19.36
C LYS A 639 -51.50 10.04 19.47
N THR A 640 -52.65 9.49 19.05
CA THR A 640 -52.89 8.04 19.09
C THR A 640 -51.97 7.30 18.14
N VAL A 641 -51.75 7.83 16.93
CA VAL A 641 -50.87 7.21 15.93
C VAL A 641 -49.42 7.20 16.40
N GLN A 642 -48.91 8.30 16.95
CA GLN A 642 -47.53 8.38 17.44
C GLN A 642 -47.25 7.39 18.57
N ILE A 643 -48.18 7.23 19.51
CA ILE A 643 -48.06 6.25 20.60
C ILE A 643 -48.05 4.82 20.03
N ILE A 644 -48.93 4.50 19.07
CA ILE A 644 -48.96 3.18 18.44
C ILE A 644 -47.64 2.88 17.71
N LEU A 645 -47.12 3.84 16.94
CA LEU A 645 -45.86 3.69 16.21
C LEU A 645 -44.66 3.51 17.15
N LEU A 646 -44.61 4.27 18.25
CA LEU A 646 -43.54 4.16 19.25
C LEU A 646 -43.58 2.79 19.96
N LEU A 647 -44.76 2.34 20.39
CA LEU A 647 -44.93 1.02 21.01
C LEU A 647 -44.54 -0.10 20.05
N LEU A 648 -44.95 0.02 18.79
CA LEU A 648 -44.63 -0.95 17.75
C LEU A 648 -43.11 -0.99 17.49
N ALA A 649 -42.43 0.16 17.43
CA ALA A 649 -40.97 0.22 17.31
C ALA A 649 -40.26 -0.39 18.54
N PHE A 650 -40.74 -0.12 19.75
CA PHE A 650 -40.17 -0.67 20.99
C PHE A 650 -40.30 -2.20 21.06
N ILE A 651 -41.44 -2.76 20.63
CA ILE A 651 -41.68 -4.21 20.59
C ILE A 651 -40.76 -4.91 19.58
N GLN A 652 -40.36 -4.25 18.49
CA GLN A 652 -39.48 -4.89 17.50
C GLN A 652 -38.05 -5.12 18.03
N VAL A 653 -37.56 -4.34 18.99
CA VAL A 653 -36.18 -4.48 19.51
C VAL A 653 -35.98 -5.84 20.21
N PRO A 654 -36.82 -6.27 21.16
CA PRO A 654 -36.74 -7.63 21.73
C PRO A 654 -36.93 -8.75 20.70
N ILE A 655 -37.79 -8.55 19.69
CA ILE A 655 -38.03 -9.55 18.64
C ILE A 655 -36.76 -9.75 17.80
N LEU A 656 -36.14 -8.66 17.36
CA LEU A 656 -34.91 -8.71 16.56
C LEU A 656 -33.75 -9.33 17.35
N LEU A 657 -33.70 -9.12 18.66
CA LEU A 657 -32.68 -9.68 19.55
C LEU A 657 -32.84 -11.19 19.78
N LEU A 658 -34.05 -11.63 20.14
CA LEU A 658 -34.26 -12.97 20.72
C LEU A 658 -34.79 -14.00 19.73
N LEU A 659 -35.52 -13.60 18.68
CA LEU A 659 -36.23 -14.55 17.84
C LEU A 659 -35.28 -15.52 17.12
N LYS A 660 -34.20 -14.99 16.52
CA LYS A 660 -33.25 -15.80 15.75
C LYS A 660 -32.42 -16.76 16.62
N PRO A 661 -31.75 -16.33 17.70
CA PRO A 661 -30.97 -17.23 18.55
C PRO A 661 -31.82 -18.30 19.23
N LEU A 662 -33.02 -17.95 19.72
CA LEU A 662 -33.92 -18.91 20.38
C LEU A 662 -34.49 -19.93 19.39
N TYR A 663 -34.81 -19.50 18.16
CA TYR A 663 -35.26 -20.42 17.12
C TYR A 663 -34.18 -21.42 16.74
N LEU A 664 -32.94 -20.96 16.52
CA LEU A 664 -31.82 -21.84 16.20
C LEU A 664 -31.50 -22.81 17.34
N ARG A 665 -31.62 -22.37 18.61
CA ARG A 665 -31.49 -23.26 19.78
C ARG A 665 -32.58 -24.33 19.80
N TRP A 666 -33.82 -23.96 19.51
CA TRP A 666 -34.93 -24.91 19.46
C TRP A 666 -34.75 -25.93 18.33
N GLU A 667 -34.30 -25.50 17.15
CA GLU A 667 -33.98 -26.37 16.01
C GLU A 667 -32.83 -27.33 16.34
N HIS A 668 -31.76 -26.84 16.97
CA HIS A 668 -30.64 -27.67 17.44
C HIS A 668 -31.09 -28.73 18.45
N ASN A 669 -31.89 -28.33 19.44
CA ASN A 669 -32.43 -29.25 20.45
C ASN A 669 -33.34 -30.31 19.81
N GLN A 670 -34.15 -29.94 18.80
CA GLN A 670 -34.92 -30.91 18.02
C GLN A 670 -34.04 -31.86 17.20
N ALA A 671 -32.98 -31.36 16.57
CA ALA A 671 -32.03 -32.17 15.82
C ALA A 671 -31.36 -33.21 16.73
N ARG A 672 -30.93 -32.78 17.93
CA ARG A 672 -30.43 -33.70 18.98
C ARG A 672 -31.47 -34.72 19.42
N ALA A 673 -32.72 -34.30 19.65
CA ALA A 673 -33.81 -35.20 20.07
C ALA A 673 -34.15 -36.25 19.00
N LYS A 674 -33.92 -35.95 17.72
CA LYS A 674 -34.09 -36.90 16.59
C LYS A 674 -32.86 -37.80 16.36
N GLY A 675 -31.82 -37.69 17.20
CA GLY A 675 -30.64 -38.56 17.15
C GLY A 675 -29.57 -38.13 16.15
N TYR A 676 -29.70 -36.97 15.50
CA TYR A 676 -28.64 -36.41 14.67
C TYR A 676 -27.55 -35.83 15.59
N ARG A 677 -26.46 -36.59 15.79
CA ARG A 677 -25.24 -36.13 16.46
C ARG A 677 -24.23 -35.66 15.42
N GLY A 678 -23.47 -34.61 15.75
CA GLY A 678 -22.34 -34.18 14.92
C GLY A 678 -21.31 -35.31 14.81
N ILE A 679 -20.74 -35.49 13.62
CA ILE A 679 -19.65 -36.44 13.36
C ILE A 679 -18.39 -35.87 14.05
N GLY A 680 -18.29 -36.04 15.37
CA GLY A 680 -17.22 -35.45 16.20
C GLY A 680 -17.52 -35.38 17.70
N GLU A 681 -18.77 -35.51 18.13
CA GLU A 681 -19.16 -35.34 19.54
C GLU A 681 -18.76 -36.58 20.40
N GLN A 682 -17.53 -36.62 20.93
CA GLN A 682 -17.16 -37.55 21.99
C GLN A 682 -17.79 -37.13 23.32
N SER A 683 -18.53 -38.04 23.96
CA SER A 683 -19.32 -37.73 25.14
C SER A 683 -18.47 -37.30 26.34
N ARG A 684 -18.61 -36.05 26.77
CA ARG A 684 -18.56 -35.75 28.22
C ARG A 684 -19.95 -36.03 28.78
N VAL A 685 -20.16 -37.25 29.23
CA VAL A 685 -21.26 -37.56 30.15
C VAL A 685 -20.99 -36.73 31.41
N SER A 686 -21.75 -35.66 31.60
CA SER A 686 -21.78 -34.92 32.85
C SER A 686 -22.47 -35.81 33.88
N ALA A 687 -21.68 -36.40 34.78
CA ALA A 687 -22.13 -37.23 35.89
C ALA A 687 -22.77 -36.38 37.01
N LEU A 688 -23.88 -35.69 36.71
CA LEU A 688 -24.60 -34.88 37.68
C LEU A 688 -26.13 -35.05 37.69
N ASP A 689 -26.67 -35.99 36.92
CA ASP A 689 -28.09 -36.38 37.03
C ASP A 689 -28.21 -37.87 37.39
N GLU A 690 -27.80 -38.20 38.61
CA GLU A 690 -28.36 -39.35 39.35
C GLU A 690 -29.18 -38.77 40.51
N ASP A 691 -30.48 -38.54 40.29
CA ASP A 691 -31.50 -39.11 41.17
C ASP A 691 -32.93 -38.92 40.64
N GLU A 692 -33.79 -39.85 41.09
CA GLU A 692 -35.25 -39.93 40.94
C GLU A 692 -35.86 -40.56 39.66
N GLY A 693 -36.31 -41.82 39.82
CA GLY A 693 -37.75 -42.06 39.64
C GLY A 693 -38.25 -42.89 38.45
N ASN A 694 -38.11 -44.21 38.57
CA ASN A 694 -39.18 -45.21 38.32
C ASN A 694 -39.59 -45.60 36.88
N GLY A 695 -39.12 -46.80 36.46
CA GLY A 695 -39.97 -47.91 36.02
C GLY A 695 -40.61 -47.87 34.62
N HIS A 696 -40.06 -48.67 33.69
CA HIS A 696 -40.72 -49.80 32.99
C HIS A 696 -39.94 -50.19 31.71
N ALA A 697 -39.38 -51.40 31.69
CA ALA A 697 -39.12 -52.17 30.46
C ALA A 697 -40.45 -52.82 30.00
N PRO A 698 -40.64 -53.23 28.72
CA PRO A 698 -39.85 -54.25 28.01
C PRO A 698 -39.46 -53.78 26.58
N GLY A 699 -38.48 -54.32 25.84
CA GLY A 699 -38.06 -55.71 25.66
C GLY A 699 -38.27 -56.11 24.20
N ASN A 700 -37.22 -56.07 23.37
CA ASN A 700 -36.96 -56.83 22.12
C ASN A 700 -35.79 -56.14 21.40
N GLY A 701 -34.70 -56.77 20.98
CA GLY A 701 -34.37 -58.16 20.79
C GLY A 701 -33.46 -58.28 19.56
N ARG A 702 -32.32 -58.96 19.75
CA ARG A 702 -31.40 -59.56 18.75
C ARG A 702 -30.17 -58.77 18.31
N VAL A 703 -29.06 -59.26 18.88
CA VAL A 703 -27.74 -59.38 18.25
C VAL A 703 -27.80 -60.52 17.22
N SER A 704 -27.27 -60.30 16.02
CA SER A 704 -26.76 -61.38 15.15
C SER A 704 -25.55 -60.89 14.38
N VAL A 705 -24.40 -61.41 14.79
CA VAL A 705 -23.18 -61.54 13.99
C VAL A 705 -23.43 -62.64 12.96
N ASP A 706 -23.04 -62.39 11.70
CA ASP A 706 -22.22 -63.26 10.82
C ASP A 706 -22.70 -63.30 9.34
N SER A 707 -21.85 -62.80 8.42
CA SER A 707 -21.60 -63.33 7.07
C SER A 707 -20.63 -62.42 6.29
N ASP A 708 -19.51 -63.02 5.89
CA ASP A 708 -18.41 -62.50 5.07
C ASP A 708 -18.76 -62.58 3.55
N PRO A 709 -17.85 -62.27 2.59
CA PRO A 709 -17.53 -60.96 2.04
C PRO A 709 -17.94 -60.82 0.55
N GLY A 710 -18.30 -59.62 0.09
CA GLY A 710 -18.49 -59.39 -1.34
C GLY A 710 -19.00 -58.00 -1.71
N GLU A 711 -18.16 -57.26 -2.43
CA GLU A 711 -18.48 -56.04 -3.19
C GLU A 711 -19.05 -54.83 -2.44
N GLY A 712 -18.14 -53.91 -2.12
CA GLY A 712 -18.48 -52.55 -1.75
C GLY A 712 -17.22 -51.69 -1.71
N VAL A 713 -17.00 -50.94 -2.79
CA VAL A 713 -15.91 -49.99 -3.02
C VAL A 713 -15.51 -49.25 -1.73
N ALA A 714 -14.39 -49.66 -1.14
CA ALA A 714 -13.74 -48.94 -0.06
C ALA A 714 -13.02 -47.72 -0.66
N MET A 715 -13.68 -46.56 -0.61
CA MET A 715 -12.96 -45.28 -0.67
C MET A 715 -12.24 -45.08 0.67
N LEU A 716 -10.93 -45.22 0.63
CA LEU A 716 -10.01 -44.74 1.66
C LEU A 716 -10.11 -43.21 1.71
N ALA A 717 -10.91 -42.68 2.63
CA ALA A 717 -10.79 -41.30 3.07
C ALA A 717 -9.70 -41.26 4.15
N HIS A 718 -8.50 -40.86 3.76
CA HIS A 718 -7.47 -40.44 4.70
C HIS A 718 -7.97 -39.19 5.42
N GLY A 719 -8.04 -39.27 6.75
CA GLY A 719 -8.24 -38.13 7.62
C GLY A 719 -7.06 -37.18 7.53
N GLY A 720 -7.36 -35.95 7.12
CA GLY A 720 -6.56 -34.75 7.33
C GLY A 720 -7.53 -33.69 7.83
N GLY A 721 -7.24 -33.08 8.98
CA GLY A 721 -8.06 -32.03 9.55
C GLY A 721 -7.93 -30.77 8.71
N ASP A 722 -9.05 -30.31 8.15
CA ASP A 722 -9.17 -29.02 7.47
C ASP A 722 -9.71 -27.99 8.49
N ASP A 723 -8.92 -26.95 8.78
CA ASP A 723 -9.31 -25.71 9.48
C ASP A 723 -10.01 -24.70 8.55
N ASP A 724 -10.76 -25.17 7.54
CA ASP A 724 -11.50 -24.34 6.57
C ASP A 724 -13.02 -24.68 6.57
N GLU A 725 -13.60 -24.98 7.74
CA GLU A 725 -15.04 -25.27 7.91
C GLU A 725 -15.81 -24.18 8.69
N GLU A 726 -16.16 -23.06 8.05
CA GLU A 726 -17.31 -22.23 8.48
C GLU A 726 -18.69 -22.83 8.08
N GLY A 727 -18.73 -24.16 7.92
CA GLY A 727 -19.95 -24.91 7.63
C GLY A 727 -20.46 -25.78 8.78
N HIS A 728 -19.57 -26.20 9.69
CA HIS A 728 -19.91 -27.14 10.77
C HIS A 728 -19.06 -26.93 12.03
N GLY A 729 -18.87 -25.67 12.44
CA GLY A 729 -18.54 -25.39 13.85
C GLY A 729 -19.67 -25.91 14.75
N GLU A 730 -19.33 -26.47 15.92
CA GLU A 730 -20.32 -26.88 16.91
C GLU A 730 -21.30 -25.72 17.17
N PHE A 731 -22.62 -25.98 17.18
CA PHE A 731 -23.60 -24.93 17.47
C PHE A 731 -23.40 -24.40 18.90
N GLU A 732 -22.69 -23.28 19.02
CA GLU A 732 -22.52 -22.59 20.29
C GLU A 732 -23.55 -21.48 20.41
N PHE A 733 -24.54 -21.70 21.28
CA PHE A 733 -25.61 -20.74 21.52
C PHE A 733 -25.10 -19.39 22.02
N SER A 734 -23.99 -19.39 22.79
CA SER A 734 -23.37 -18.17 23.33
C SER A 734 -22.90 -17.24 22.20
N GLU A 735 -22.18 -17.78 21.22
CA GLU A 735 -21.67 -17.00 20.09
C GLU A 735 -22.79 -16.40 19.24
N VAL A 736 -23.81 -17.22 18.92
CA VAL A 736 -24.98 -16.77 18.14
C VAL A 736 -25.73 -15.65 18.88
N MET A 737 -25.87 -15.76 20.21
CA MET A 737 -26.51 -14.73 21.02
C MET A 737 -25.70 -13.43 21.05
N ILE A 738 -24.38 -13.51 21.28
CA ILE A 738 -23.50 -12.32 21.30
C ILE A 738 -23.52 -11.61 19.95
N HIS A 739 -23.37 -12.36 18.85
CA HIS A 739 -23.41 -11.79 17.51
C HIS A 739 -24.75 -11.09 17.22
N GLN A 740 -25.87 -11.70 17.62
CA GLN A 740 -27.19 -11.09 17.43
C GLN A 740 -27.40 -9.86 18.31
N VAL A 741 -26.86 -9.82 19.53
CA VAL A 741 -26.88 -8.62 20.39
C VAL A 741 -26.18 -7.45 19.70
N ILE A 742 -24.97 -7.69 19.19
CA ILE A 742 -24.18 -6.67 18.48
C ILE A 742 -24.96 -6.18 17.25
N HIS A 743 -25.43 -7.10 16.42
CA HIS A 743 -26.20 -6.77 15.21
C HIS A 743 -27.45 -5.94 15.53
N THR A 744 -28.16 -6.25 16.62
CA THR A 744 -29.37 -5.50 17.03
C THR A 744 -29.03 -4.07 17.43
N ILE A 745 -28.02 -3.89 18.29
CA ILE A 745 -27.61 -2.57 18.79
C ILE A 745 -27.09 -1.72 17.63
N GLU A 746 -26.23 -2.31 16.81
CA GLU A 746 -25.66 -1.66 15.63
C GLU A 746 -26.76 -1.23 14.66
N PHE A 747 -27.70 -2.11 14.31
CA PHE A 747 -28.79 -1.77 13.40
C PHE A 747 -29.64 -0.61 13.91
N CYS A 748 -30.05 -0.62 15.18
CA CYS A 748 -30.89 0.43 15.76
C CYS A 748 -30.19 1.79 15.79
N LEU A 749 -28.92 1.84 16.23
CA LEU A 749 -28.14 3.09 16.26
C LEU A 749 -27.82 3.60 14.86
N ASN A 750 -27.46 2.69 13.94
CA ASN A 750 -27.16 3.03 12.56
C ASN A 750 -28.37 3.56 11.81
N CYS A 751 -29.61 3.15 12.14
CA CYS A 751 -30.80 3.75 11.53
C CYS A 751 -30.88 5.27 11.77
N VAL A 752 -30.53 5.73 12.98
CA VAL A 752 -30.51 7.16 13.33
C VAL A 752 -29.30 7.85 12.69
N SER A 753 -28.11 7.28 12.88
CA SER A 753 -26.86 7.84 12.38
C SER A 753 -26.87 7.97 10.85
N HIS A 754 -27.29 6.92 10.13
CA HIS A 754 -27.31 6.91 8.66
C HIS A 754 -28.34 7.90 8.11
N THR A 755 -29.51 8.04 8.74
CA THR A 755 -30.50 9.03 8.29
C THR A 755 -29.98 10.45 8.44
N ALA A 756 -29.31 10.77 9.57
CA ALA A 756 -28.67 12.07 9.76
C ALA A 756 -27.51 12.30 8.78
N SER A 757 -26.78 11.23 8.43
CA SER A 757 -25.65 11.27 7.49
C SER A 757 -26.05 11.77 6.08
N TYR A 758 -27.30 11.55 5.65
CA TYR A 758 -27.80 12.07 4.37
C TYR A 758 -27.92 13.60 4.32
N LEU A 759 -27.85 14.31 5.44
CA LEU A 759 -27.79 15.78 5.47
C LEU A 759 -26.57 16.33 4.73
N ARG A 760 -25.55 15.51 4.46
CA ARG A 760 -24.42 15.86 3.57
C ARG A 760 -24.88 16.27 2.17
N LEU A 761 -25.93 15.63 1.63
CA LEU A 761 -26.48 15.98 0.32
C LEU A 761 -26.88 17.46 0.27
N TRP A 762 -27.53 17.92 1.34
CA TRP A 762 -27.92 19.32 1.49
C TRP A 762 -26.71 20.22 1.73
N ALA A 763 -25.85 19.87 2.68
CA ALA A 763 -24.72 20.72 3.08
C ALA A 763 -23.77 21.01 1.91
N LEU A 764 -23.40 19.99 1.14
CA LEU A 764 -22.52 20.15 -0.03
C LEU A 764 -23.20 20.88 -1.18
N SER A 765 -24.49 20.61 -1.43
CA SER A 765 -25.26 21.34 -2.45
C SER A 765 -25.38 22.83 -2.13
N LEU A 766 -25.55 23.18 -0.86
CA LEU A 766 -25.59 24.57 -0.42
C LEU A 766 -24.21 25.22 -0.53
N ALA A 767 -23.15 24.53 -0.08
CA ALA A 767 -21.79 25.03 -0.17
C ALA A 767 -21.38 25.30 -1.62
N HIS A 768 -21.66 24.36 -2.53
CA HIS A 768 -21.36 24.51 -3.96
C HIS A 768 -22.08 25.73 -4.57
N GLN A 769 -23.37 25.90 -4.28
CA GLN A 769 -24.14 27.06 -4.73
C GLN A 769 -23.60 28.38 -4.16
N GLN A 770 -23.21 28.42 -2.88
CA GLN A 770 -22.67 29.64 -2.27
C GLN A 770 -21.28 30.00 -2.80
N LEU A 771 -20.41 29.01 -2.97
CA LEU A 771 -19.09 29.20 -3.56
C LEU A 771 -19.18 29.69 -5.01
N SER A 772 -20.14 29.21 -5.81
CA SER A 772 -20.33 29.68 -7.18
C SER A 772 -20.81 31.14 -7.23
N VAL A 773 -21.76 31.53 -6.36
CA VAL A 773 -22.23 32.93 -6.23
C VAL A 773 -21.08 33.85 -5.83
N VAL A 774 -20.32 33.49 -4.79
CA VAL A 774 -19.18 34.30 -4.32
C VAL A 774 -18.11 34.42 -5.41
N LEU A 775 -17.80 33.34 -6.12
CA LEU A 775 -16.83 33.38 -7.21
C LEU A 775 -17.29 34.32 -8.33
N TRP A 776 -18.57 34.26 -8.72
CA TRP A 776 -19.15 35.15 -9.72
C TRP A 776 -19.07 36.63 -9.30
N ASP A 777 -19.49 36.94 -8.07
CA ASP A 777 -19.57 38.31 -7.54
C ASP A 777 -18.19 38.91 -7.26
N MET A 778 -17.17 38.09 -6.98
CA MET A 778 -15.79 38.58 -6.79
C MET A 778 -15.03 38.79 -8.10
N THR A 779 -15.33 38.03 -9.16
CA THR A 779 -14.56 38.10 -10.43
C THR A 779 -15.31 38.81 -11.56
N LEU A 780 -16.42 38.26 -12.03
CA LEU A 780 -17.11 38.74 -13.23
C LEU A 780 -18.05 39.91 -12.91
N GLY A 781 -18.77 39.84 -11.79
CA GLY A 781 -19.74 40.85 -11.35
C GLY A 781 -19.23 42.30 -11.45
N PRO A 782 -18.08 42.66 -10.83
CA PRO A 782 -17.58 44.04 -10.80
C PRO A 782 -17.03 44.53 -12.14
N THR A 783 -16.72 43.62 -13.06
CA THR A 783 -16.15 43.98 -14.37
C THR A 783 -17.19 44.27 -15.43
N LEU A 784 -18.40 43.71 -15.28
CA LEU A 784 -19.52 43.90 -16.21
C LEU A 784 -20.12 45.33 -16.15
N SER A 785 -19.89 46.07 -15.07
CA SER A 785 -20.44 47.42 -14.88
C SER A 785 -19.59 48.56 -15.48
N LYS A 786 -18.39 48.27 -16.00
CA LYS A 786 -17.45 49.29 -16.50
C LYS A 786 -17.55 49.48 -18.03
N PRO A 787 -18.05 50.63 -18.54
CA PRO A 787 -18.10 50.88 -19.98
C PRO A 787 -16.73 51.25 -20.57
N GLY A 788 -16.46 50.86 -21.82
CA GLY A 788 -15.30 51.29 -22.62
C GLY A 788 -14.38 50.17 -23.12
N VAL A 789 -13.40 50.51 -23.96
CA VAL A 789 -12.43 49.54 -24.56
C VAL A 789 -11.56 48.86 -23.50
N ILE A 790 -11.18 49.60 -22.45
CA ILE A 790 -10.47 49.03 -21.29
C ILE A 790 -11.37 48.04 -20.54
N GLY A 791 -12.68 48.28 -20.48
CA GLY A 791 -13.66 47.35 -19.91
C GLY A 791 -13.69 46.02 -20.67
N VAL A 792 -13.62 46.04 -22.00
CA VAL A 792 -13.57 44.82 -22.83
C VAL A 792 -12.33 43.97 -22.52
N ILE A 793 -11.14 44.59 -22.41
CA ILE A 793 -9.90 43.88 -22.07
C ILE A 793 -9.99 43.28 -20.67
N MET A 794 -10.51 44.04 -19.70
CA MET A 794 -10.71 43.58 -18.33
C MET A 794 -11.70 42.41 -18.23
N ILE A 795 -12.78 42.41 -19.03
CA ILE A 795 -13.74 41.31 -19.09
C ILE A 795 -13.08 40.03 -19.61
N VAL A 796 -12.26 40.10 -20.67
CA VAL A 796 -11.56 38.91 -21.21
C VAL A 796 -10.62 38.30 -20.17
N MET A 797 -9.81 39.14 -19.50
CA MET A 797 -8.90 38.67 -18.45
C MET A 797 -9.65 38.09 -17.24
N SER A 798 -10.72 38.75 -16.81
CA SER A 798 -11.51 38.32 -15.64
C SER A 798 -12.34 37.08 -15.94
N PHE A 799 -12.80 36.91 -17.18
CA PHE A 799 -13.45 35.68 -17.65
C PHE A 799 -12.47 34.51 -17.65
N TYR A 800 -11.24 34.69 -18.16
CA TYR A 800 -10.22 33.64 -18.12
C TYR A 800 -9.92 33.22 -16.68
N LEU A 801 -9.73 34.19 -15.78
CA LEU A 801 -9.52 33.90 -14.35
C LEU A 801 -10.70 33.16 -13.73
N TRP A 802 -11.92 33.66 -13.95
CA TRP A 802 -13.15 33.04 -13.44
C TRP A 802 -13.31 31.60 -13.96
N PHE A 803 -13.10 31.36 -15.25
CA PHE A 803 -13.25 30.06 -15.87
C PHE A 803 -12.21 29.06 -15.36
N CYS A 804 -10.94 29.47 -15.24
CA CYS A 804 -9.89 28.63 -14.67
C CYS A 804 -10.16 28.27 -13.20
N LEU A 805 -10.57 29.25 -12.38
CA LEU A 805 -10.92 29.01 -10.98
C LEU A 805 -12.16 28.13 -10.84
N SER A 806 -13.17 28.32 -11.69
CA SER A 806 -14.37 27.47 -11.71
C SER A 806 -14.02 26.03 -12.07
N CYS A 807 -13.18 25.81 -13.07
CA CYS A 807 -12.75 24.45 -13.44
C CYS A 807 -11.91 23.78 -12.36
N ALA A 808 -10.96 24.50 -11.75
CA ALA A 808 -10.06 23.92 -10.74
C ALA A 808 -10.74 23.69 -9.39
N ILE A 809 -11.45 24.70 -8.87
CA ILE A 809 -12.05 24.64 -7.53
C ILE A 809 -13.43 23.98 -7.59
N LEU A 810 -14.34 24.51 -8.41
CA LEU A 810 -15.73 24.06 -8.41
C LEU A 810 -15.90 22.72 -9.11
N ILE A 811 -15.24 22.47 -10.26
CA ILE A 811 -15.42 21.20 -10.97
C ILE A 811 -14.49 20.10 -10.43
N ALA A 812 -13.18 20.36 -10.30
CA ALA A 812 -12.23 19.31 -9.90
C ALA A 812 -12.24 19.04 -8.39
N MET A 813 -12.01 20.05 -7.54
CA MET A 813 -11.92 19.83 -6.09
C MET A 813 -13.27 19.50 -5.45
N GLU A 814 -14.28 20.35 -5.65
CA GLU A 814 -15.62 20.13 -5.11
C GLU A 814 -16.31 18.93 -5.78
N GLY A 815 -16.11 18.70 -7.08
CA GLY A 815 -16.60 17.50 -7.75
C GLY A 815 -15.98 16.22 -7.17
N CYS A 816 -14.67 16.21 -6.89
CA CYS A 816 -14.03 15.06 -6.23
C CYS A 816 -14.61 14.84 -4.81
N SER A 817 -14.79 15.91 -4.03
CA SER A 817 -15.40 15.87 -2.71
C SER A 817 -16.83 15.28 -2.74
N ALA A 818 -17.68 15.79 -3.63
CA ALA A 818 -19.05 15.31 -3.82
C ALA A 818 -19.09 13.83 -4.26
N MET A 819 -18.15 13.42 -5.13
CA MET A 819 -18.03 12.03 -5.57
C MET A 819 -17.70 11.10 -4.40
N LEU A 820 -16.74 11.46 -3.56
CA LEU A 820 -16.35 10.66 -2.38
C LEU A 820 -17.47 10.60 -1.33
N HIS A 821 -18.22 11.68 -1.15
CA HIS A 821 -19.39 11.67 -0.28
C HIS A 821 -20.53 10.80 -0.81
N SER A 822 -20.78 10.81 -2.13
CA SER A 822 -21.73 9.87 -2.76
C SER A 822 -21.27 8.42 -2.60
N LEU A 823 -19.96 8.17 -2.75
CA LEU A 823 -19.37 6.84 -2.59
C LEU A 823 -19.54 6.32 -1.17
N ARG A 824 -19.30 7.18 -0.17
CA ARG A 824 -19.54 6.88 1.24
C ARG A 824 -20.99 6.47 1.48
N LEU A 825 -21.96 7.24 0.97
CA LEU A 825 -23.39 6.94 1.08
C LEU A 825 -23.75 5.58 0.49
N GLN A 826 -23.05 5.15 -0.55
CA GLN A 826 -23.21 3.83 -1.14
C GLN A 826 -22.60 2.74 -0.25
N TRP A 827 -21.34 2.89 0.17
CA TRP A 827 -20.60 1.88 0.93
C TRP A 827 -21.08 1.70 2.37
N VAL A 828 -21.31 2.79 3.09
CA VAL A 828 -21.69 2.69 4.51
C VAL A 828 -23.20 2.65 4.62
N GLU A 829 -23.93 3.65 4.13
CA GLU A 829 -25.36 3.79 4.44
C GLU A 829 -26.26 2.81 3.67
N ALA A 830 -25.90 2.47 2.42
CA ALA A 830 -26.65 1.51 1.62
C ALA A 830 -26.15 0.06 1.81
N GLN A 831 -24.83 -0.18 1.77
CA GLN A 831 -24.29 -1.54 1.74
C GLN A 831 -24.15 -2.21 3.12
N SER A 832 -23.96 -1.46 4.22
CA SER A 832 -23.92 -2.04 5.59
C SER A 832 -25.18 -2.84 5.97
N LYS A 833 -26.32 -2.55 5.36
CA LYS A 833 -27.61 -3.22 5.66
C LYS A 833 -27.75 -4.59 5.00
N ARG A 834 -26.75 -5.01 4.24
CA ARG A 834 -26.84 -6.11 3.27
C ARG A 834 -25.57 -6.95 3.21
N PHE A 835 -24.41 -6.31 3.22
CA PHE A 835 -23.12 -6.99 3.05
C PHE A 835 -22.74 -7.74 4.32
N LEU A 836 -22.90 -9.05 4.28
CA LEU A 836 -22.02 -9.93 5.03
C LEU A 836 -20.73 -10.03 4.19
N SER A 837 -19.79 -9.11 4.39
CA SER A 837 -18.45 -9.30 3.83
C SER A 837 -17.87 -10.57 4.43
N ARG A 838 -17.47 -11.50 3.56
CA ARG A 838 -16.85 -12.77 3.96
C ARG A 838 -15.49 -12.57 4.64
N ASP A 839 -14.93 -11.37 4.56
CA ASP A 839 -13.58 -11.06 5.06
C ASP A 839 -13.57 -10.13 6.27
N ALA A 840 -14.72 -9.94 6.95
CA ALA A 840 -14.73 -9.38 8.29
C ALA A 840 -14.55 -10.49 9.33
N GLN A 841 -13.42 -11.21 9.26
CA GLN A 841 -12.82 -11.66 10.51
C GLN A 841 -12.66 -10.40 11.39
N PRO A 842 -12.97 -10.43 12.70
CA PRO A 842 -12.58 -9.32 13.58
C PRO A 842 -11.10 -9.11 13.31
N ALA A 843 -10.72 -7.91 12.85
CA ALA A 843 -9.41 -7.64 12.29
C ALA A 843 -8.29 -8.18 13.19
N THR A 844 -7.91 -9.44 12.97
CA THR A 844 -6.57 -9.92 13.23
C THR A 844 -5.76 -9.14 12.24
N MET A 845 -4.91 -8.24 12.73
CA MET A 845 -4.12 -7.39 11.86
C MET A 845 -3.51 -8.24 10.74
N PRO A 846 -3.68 -7.84 9.47
CA PRO A 846 -2.97 -8.51 8.39
C PRO A 846 -1.49 -8.43 8.73
N GLY A 847 -0.86 -9.59 8.92
CA GLY A 847 0.56 -9.69 9.20
C GLY A 847 0.97 -10.38 10.50
N LEU A 848 0.07 -10.67 11.47
CA LEU A 848 0.43 -11.44 12.66
C LEU A 848 0.11 -12.95 12.49
N ALA A 849 1.09 -13.74 12.07
CA ALA A 849 0.96 -15.18 11.93
C ALA A 849 1.22 -15.90 13.26
N PHE A 850 0.35 -16.83 13.65
CA PHE A 850 0.49 -17.61 14.88
C PHE A 850 0.94 -19.04 14.59
N TYR A 851 1.97 -19.51 15.29
CA TYR A 851 2.55 -20.84 15.18
C TYR A 851 2.58 -21.51 16.56
N PRO A 852 1.63 -22.41 16.87
CA PRO A 852 1.61 -23.09 18.17
C PRO A 852 2.72 -24.14 18.27
N ALA A 853 3.31 -24.28 19.46
CA ALA A 853 4.24 -25.36 19.74
C ALA A 853 3.50 -26.70 19.89
N PRO A 854 4.05 -27.82 19.39
CA PRO A 854 3.46 -29.16 19.57
C PRO A 854 3.30 -29.58 21.04
N LYS A 855 4.16 -29.07 21.93
CA LYS A 855 4.11 -29.26 23.39
C LYS A 855 4.33 -27.90 24.08
N PRO A 856 3.27 -27.12 24.34
CA PRO A 856 3.41 -25.76 24.84
C PRO A 856 3.91 -25.73 26.28
N ASN A 857 4.89 -24.86 26.57
CA ASN A 857 5.49 -24.64 27.89
C ASN A 857 4.94 -23.36 28.58
N ASN A 858 3.77 -22.88 28.16
CA ASN A 858 3.12 -21.63 28.58
C ASN A 858 3.97 -20.35 28.38
N THR A 859 5.02 -20.41 27.56
CA THR A 859 5.82 -19.24 27.18
C THR A 859 5.67 -18.96 25.69
N GLY A 860 5.45 -17.69 25.38
CA GLY A 860 5.28 -17.18 24.02
C GLY A 860 6.43 -16.27 23.60
N VAL A 861 6.71 -16.19 22.30
CA VAL A 861 7.65 -15.23 21.73
C VAL A 861 7.05 -14.56 20.49
N LEU A 862 7.04 -13.24 20.48
CA LEU A 862 6.74 -12.43 19.30
C LEU A 862 8.03 -12.18 18.50
N VAL A 863 8.13 -12.78 17.32
CA VAL A 863 9.25 -12.66 16.38
C VAL A 863 8.99 -11.52 15.40
N ILE A 864 9.94 -10.60 15.29
CA ILE A 864 9.95 -9.48 14.37
C ILE A 864 11.17 -9.65 13.44
N PRO A 865 10.98 -10.17 12.21
CA PRO A 865 12.06 -10.34 11.26
C PRO A 865 12.69 -9.00 10.85
N GLY A 866 13.90 -9.03 10.30
CA GLY A 866 14.60 -7.87 9.77
C GLY A 866 14.25 -7.58 8.31
N GLY A 867 15.13 -6.83 7.65
CA GLY A 867 14.97 -6.39 6.26
C GLY A 867 15.04 -4.87 6.06
N GLY A 868 15.64 -4.14 7.00
CA GLY A 868 15.99 -2.73 6.85
C GLY A 868 14.81 -1.76 6.77
N TYR A 869 13.61 -2.16 7.20
CA TYR A 869 12.32 -1.50 6.89
C TYR A 869 11.99 -1.44 5.39
N GLY A 870 12.76 -2.13 4.53
CA GLY A 870 12.48 -2.25 3.11
C GLY A 870 11.54 -3.40 2.80
N PHE A 871 11.81 -4.56 3.39
CA PHE A 871 11.04 -5.79 3.29
C PHE A 871 11.08 -6.54 4.63
N VAL A 872 10.36 -7.65 4.75
CA VAL A 872 10.38 -8.54 5.93
C VAL A 872 11.00 -9.89 5.53
N SER A 873 12.05 -10.32 6.23
CA SER A 873 12.75 -11.60 5.96
C SER A 873 12.04 -12.82 6.58
N LEU A 874 10.86 -13.16 6.07
CA LEU A 874 10.04 -14.25 6.62
C LEU A 874 10.69 -15.64 6.49
N ASP A 875 11.37 -15.92 5.37
CA ASP A 875 11.90 -17.26 5.09
C ASP A 875 13.09 -17.65 6.00
N TYR A 876 14.01 -16.72 6.27
CA TYR A 876 15.25 -17.00 7.01
C TYR A 876 15.18 -16.61 8.49
N GLU A 877 14.57 -15.47 8.82
CA GLU A 877 14.53 -14.96 10.20
C GLU A 877 13.17 -15.25 10.87
N GLY A 878 12.11 -15.44 10.09
CA GLY A 878 10.80 -15.89 10.58
C GLY A 878 10.73 -17.41 10.78
N ALA A 879 10.77 -18.17 9.69
CA ALA A 879 10.45 -19.60 9.69
C ALA A 879 11.46 -20.47 10.47
N ASP A 880 12.76 -20.17 10.40
CA ASP A 880 13.79 -20.91 11.14
C ASP A 880 13.70 -20.64 12.65
N THR A 881 13.42 -19.39 13.03
CA THR A 881 13.20 -18.98 14.42
C THR A 881 11.97 -19.65 15.02
N VAL A 882 10.86 -19.70 14.28
CA VAL A 882 9.65 -20.43 14.69
C VAL A 882 9.94 -21.91 14.88
N ARG A 883 10.65 -22.56 13.93
CA ARG A 883 11.02 -23.98 14.07
C ARG A 883 11.87 -24.23 15.31
N TRP A 884 12.85 -23.35 15.58
CA TRP A 884 13.71 -23.45 16.75
C TRP A 884 12.93 -23.28 18.07
N LEU A 885 12.01 -22.30 18.13
CA LEU A 885 11.14 -22.03 19.28
C LEU A 885 10.15 -23.18 19.54
N ASN A 886 9.43 -23.62 18.51
CA ASN A 886 8.42 -24.68 18.62
C ASN A 886 9.05 -26.02 19.06
N SER A 887 10.28 -26.31 18.61
CA SER A 887 11.01 -27.52 19.04
C SER A 887 11.31 -27.54 20.55
N ARG A 888 11.32 -26.37 21.20
CA ARG A 888 11.56 -26.16 22.64
C ARG A 888 10.27 -25.87 23.44
N GLY A 889 9.11 -25.94 22.78
CA GLY A 889 7.81 -25.78 23.41
C GLY A 889 7.31 -24.34 23.53
N PHE A 890 7.99 -23.36 22.91
CA PHE A 890 7.55 -21.97 22.91
C PHE A 890 6.53 -21.71 21.80
N ASP A 891 5.38 -21.12 22.15
CA ASP A 891 4.44 -20.63 21.14
C ASP A 891 5.03 -19.40 20.45
N ALA A 892 4.98 -19.34 19.11
CA ALA A 892 5.58 -18.25 18.35
C ALA A 892 4.53 -17.44 17.57
N TRP A 893 4.68 -16.13 17.56
CA TRP A 893 3.96 -15.22 16.66
C TRP A 893 4.98 -14.53 15.77
N VAL A 894 4.74 -14.44 14.47
CA VAL A 894 5.60 -13.72 13.53
C VAL A 894 4.85 -12.49 13.06
N LEU A 895 5.46 -11.32 13.22
CA LEU A 895 4.91 -10.04 12.77
C LEU A 895 5.51 -9.66 11.41
N ASP A 896 4.67 -9.66 10.39
CA ASP A 896 4.87 -9.02 9.10
C ASP A 896 4.35 -7.58 9.19
N TYR A 897 5.27 -6.64 9.42
CA TYR A 897 4.98 -5.22 9.67
C TYR A 897 5.14 -4.39 8.40
N THR A 898 4.58 -3.18 8.38
CA THR A 898 4.62 -2.28 7.23
C THR A 898 6.05 -1.89 6.84
N THR A 899 6.41 -2.06 5.56
CA THR A 899 7.74 -1.75 5.00
C THR A 899 7.62 -0.92 3.71
N THR A 900 8.76 -0.49 3.12
CA THR A 900 8.72 0.27 1.87
C THR A 900 8.20 -0.52 0.66
N CYS A 901 8.12 -1.85 0.76
CA CYS A 901 7.41 -2.69 -0.22
C CYS A 901 5.88 -2.58 -0.12
N THR A 902 5.33 -2.25 1.04
CA THR A 902 3.87 -2.19 1.28
C THR A 902 3.33 -0.77 1.38
N ALA A 903 4.14 0.20 1.82
CA ALA A 903 3.79 1.61 1.91
C ALA A 903 4.98 2.51 1.54
N PRO A 904 4.78 3.73 1.02
CA PRO A 904 5.90 4.64 0.72
C PRO A 904 6.58 5.16 2.01
N ALA A 905 7.90 5.36 1.98
CA ALA A 905 8.63 6.04 3.05
C ALA A 905 8.24 7.54 3.13
N PRO A 906 8.26 8.18 4.32
CA PRO A 906 8.63 7.64 5.63
C PRO A 906 7.54 6.77 6.25
N LEU A 907 7.93 5.66 6.88
CA LEU A 907 7.00 4.66 7.43
C LEU A 907 6.50 4.98 8.85
N TYR A 908 7.14 5.91 9.57
CA TYR A 908 6.71 6.31 10.90
C TYR A 908 5.31 6.96 10.88
N PRO A 909 4.36 6.58 11.79
CA PRO A 909 4.50 5.69 12.96
C PRO A 909 4.04 4.23 12.77
N ALA A 910 3.61 3.82 11.57
CA ALA A 910 2.84 2.59 11.37
C ALA A 910 3.49 1.30 11.95
N PRO A 911 4.77 0.98 11.70
CA PRO A 911 5.39 -0.25 12.23
C PRO A 911 5.40 -0.32 13.76
N LEU A 912 5.52 0.82 14.45
CA LEU A 912 5.55 0.88 15.91
C LEU A 912 4.17 0.62 16.51
N GLU A 913 3.12 1.13 15.87
CA GLU A 913 1.74 0.89 16.30
C GLU A 913 1.36 -0.58 16.09
N GLU A 914 1.78 -1.18 14.97
CA GLU A 914 1.57 -2.59 14.65
C GLU A 914 2.27 -3.52 15.67
N ALA A 915 3.54 -3.26 15.98
CA ALA A 915 4.26 -4.06 16.97
C ALA A 915 3.64 -3.95 18.37
N ALA A 916 3.20 -2.75 18.76
CA ALA A 916 2.56 -2.53 20.04
C ALA A 916 1.18 -3.22 20.14
N GLU A 917 0.38 -3.14 19.08
CA GLU A 917 -0.92 -3.78 19.04
C GLU A 917 -0.81 -5.30 18.96
N ALA A 918 0.20 -5.84 18.27
CA ALA A 918 0.49 -7.27 18.28
C ALA A 918 0.75 -7.80 19.71
N VAL A 919 1.54 -7.08 20.52
CA VAL A 919 1.76 -7.44 21.93
C VAL A 919 0.46 -7.43 22.73
N ARG A 920 -0.40 -6.41 22.54
CA ARG A 920 -1.71 -6.33 23.21
C ARG A 920 -2.62 -7.50 22.82
N GLN A 921 -2.67 -7.85 21.54
CA GLN A 921 -3.47 -8.98 21.06
C GLN A 921 -2.99 -10.31 21.62
N VAL A 922 -1.68 -10.55 21.64
CA VAL A 922 -1.12 -11.80 22.19
C VAL A 922 -1.45 -11.91 23.69
N ARG A 923 -1.36 -10.81 24.44
CA ARG A 923 -1.71 -10.79 25.86
C ARG A 923 -3.22 -10.92 26.10
N ALA A 924 -4.07 -10.32 25.27
CA ALA A 924 -5.52 -10.43 25.37
C ALA A 924 -6.04 -11.88 25.24
N ARG A 925 -5.32 -12.73 24.48
CA ARG A 925 -5.67 -14.15 24.31
C ARG A 925 -5.38 -15.02 25.53
N ASN A 926 -4.62 -14.51 26.50
CA ASN A 926 -4.27 -15.16 27.78
C ASN A 926 -3.76 -16.62 27.66
N ARG A 927 -3.13 -16.96 26.53
CA ARG A 927 -2.62 -18.31 26.23
C ARG A 927 -1.25 -18.59 26.84
N VAL A 928 -0.43 -17.55 26.97
CA VAL A 928 0.95 -17.64 27.47
C VAL A 928 1.07 -16.85 28.76
N ALA A 929 1.67 -17.48 29.78
CA ALA A 929 1.95 -16.84 31.05
C ALA A 929 3.11 -15.86 30.90
N ARG A 930 4.15 -16.25 30.15
CA ARG A 930 5.30 -15.39 29.85
C ARG A 930 5.36 -15.06 28.35
N LEU A 931 5.69 -13.82 28.02
CA LEU A 931 5.80 -13.34 26.63
C LEU A 931 7.13 -12.62 26.43
N GLY A 932 7.94 -13.12 25.49
CA GLY A 932 9.14 -12.44 25.01
C GLY A 932 8.92 -11.76 23.66
N ILE A 933 9.83 -10.86 23.31
CA ILE A 933 9.93 -10.28 21.96
C ILE A 933 11.30 -10.58 21.37
N TRP A 934 11.38 -10.98 20.11
CA TRP A 934 12.62 -11.31 19.43
C TRP A 934 12.69 -10.55 18.11
N GLY A 935 13.64 -9.63 17.96
CA GLY A 935 13.86 -8.93 16.69
C GLY A 935 15.23 -9.18 16.07
N PHE A 936 15.31 -9.06 14.74
CA PHE A 936 16.55 -9.13 13.94
C PHE A 936 16.82 -7.82 13.19
N SER A 937 18.06 -7.31 13.19
CA SER A 937 18.45 -6.10 12.43
C SER A 937 17.49 -4.90 12.66
N ALA A 938 16.78 -4.44 11.62
CA ALA A 938 15.73 -3.42 11.74
C ALA A 938 14.49 -3.89 12.52
N GLY A 939 14.16 -5.18 12.50
CA GLY A 939 13.16 -5.77 13.40
C GLY A 939 13.60 -5.75 14.86
N ALA A 940 14.91 -5.84 15.13
CA ALA A 940 15.45 -5.65 16.47
C ALA A 940 15.35 -4.19 16.94
N HIS A 941 15.49 -3.22 16.02
CA HIS A 941 15.17 -1.82 16.31
C HIS A 941 13.70 -1.67 16.73
N LEU A 942 12.77 -2.24 15.95
CA LEU A 942 11.34 -2.20 16.25
C LEU A 942 11.00 -2.89 17.59
N ALA A 943 11.61 -4.05 17.84
CA ALA A 943 11.48 -4.77 19.11
C ALA A 943 12.01 -3.93 20.29
N ALA A 944 13.18 -3.31 20.14
CA ALA A 944 13.77 -2.45 21.16
C ALA A 944 12.91 -1.20 21.43
N MET A 945 12.37 -0.57 20.39
CA MET A 945 11.43 0.56 20.53
C MET A 945 10.16 0.14 21.26
N THR A 946 9.59 -1.03 20.93
CA THR A 946 8.40 -1.56 21.61
C THR A 946 8.68 -1.87 23.08
N LEU A 947 9.89 -2.33 23.38
CA LEU A 947 10.37 -2.64 24.72
C LEU A 947 10.54 -1.39 25.61
N THR A 948 11.02 -0.29 25.03
CA THR A 948 11.39 0.94 25.75
C THR A 948 10.30 2.02 25.73
N ARG A 949 9.22 1.83 24.96
CA ARG A 949 8.12 2.81 24.85
C ARG A 949 7.38 3.03 26.17
N ALA A 950 6.99 4.29 26.42
CA ALA A 950 6.36 4.71 27.68
C ALA A 950 4.89 4.26 27.86
N ASP A 951 4.21 3.82 26.81
CA ASP A 951 2.76 3.56 26.76
C ASP A 951 2.33 2.21 27.41
N ASP A 952 2.99 1.81 28.51
CA ASP A 952 2.76 0.59 29.30
C ASP A 952 2.89 -0.77 28.56
N VAL A 953 3.04 -0.79 27.23
CA VAL A 953 3.23 -2.03 26.43
C VAL A 953 4.55 -2.74 26.76
N GLY A 954 5.64 -2.00 26.98
CA GLY A 954 6.93 -2.59 27.39
C GLY A 954 6.84 -3.36 28.71
N GLY A 955 5.92 -2.99 29.60
CA GLY A 955 5.65 -3.72 30.85
C GLY A 955 4.86 -5.02 30.67
N LEU A 956 4.34 -5.28 29.47
CA LEU A 956 3.67 -6.54 29.12
C LEU A 956 4.64 -7.61 28.61
N LEU A 957 5.93 -7.30 28.49
CA LEU A 957 6.97 -8.21 28.01
C LEU A 957 7.86 -8.65 29.17
N ASP A 958 8.16 -9.95 29.22
CA ASP A 958 8.97 -10.55 30.30
C ASP A 958 10.45 -10.61 29.96
N PHE A 959 10.81 -10.65 28.68
CA PHE A 959 12.19 -10.66 28.19
C PHE A 959 12.27 -10.25 26.71
N ALA A 960 13.47 -9.88 26.23
CA ALA A 960 13.69 -9.58 24.81
C ALA A 960 14.98 -10.22 24.26
N VAL A 961 14.97 -10.53 22.97
CA VAL A 961 16.14 -11.01 22.21
C VAL A 961 16.37 -10.07 21.03
N LEU A 962 17.55 -9.46 20.98
CA LEU A 962 17.94 -8.50 19.93
C LEU A 962 19.15 -9.06 19.18
N ALA A 963 18.93 -9.49 17.94
CA ALA A 963 19.99 -10.02 17.09
C ALA A 963 20.45 -8.94 16.09
N TYR A 964 21.76 -8.67 16.11
CA TYR A 964 22.48 -7.66 15.34
C TYR A 964 21.72 -6.32 15.21
N PRO A 965 21.35 -5.69 16.34
CA PRO A 965 20.33 -4.67 16.34
C PRO A 965 20.78 -3.35 15.72
N VAL A 966 19.88 -2.72 14.96
CA VAL A 966 19.96 -1.28 14.67
C VAL A 966 19.48 -0.52 15.91
N VAL A 967 20.28 0.41 16.43
CA VAL A 967 19.99 1.10 17.70
C VAL A 967 20.05 2.61 17.57
N SER A 968 20.96 3.18 16.78
CA SER A 968 20.98 4.63 16.54
C SER A 968 20.29 5.00 15.24
N MET A 969 19.38 5.98 15.31
CA MET A 969 18.81 6.68 14.15
C MET A 969 19.47 8.04 13.89
N SER A 970 20.43 8.45 14.74
CA SER A 970 21.21 9.68 14.60
C SER A 970 22.62 9.39 14.11
N SER A 971 23.13 10.25 13.21
CA SER A 971 24.53 10.23 12.76
C SER A 971 25.50 10.95 13.71
N GLU A 972 24.98 11.63 14.74
CA GLU A 972 25.74 12.39 15.74
C GLU A 972 25.25 12.02 17.15
N ASP A 973 26.18 11.76 18.09
CA ASP A 973 25.90 11.74 19.53
C ASP A 973 26.14 13.15 20.12
N ASN A 974 25.53 13.45 21.28
CA ASN A 974 25.69 14.74 21.97
C ASN A 974 27.16 15.10 22.37
N ASP A 975 28.08 14.14 22.33
CA ASP A 975 29.51 14.32 22.63
C ASP A 975 30.42 14.46 21.38
N GLY A 976 29.85 14.47 20.17
CA GLY A 976 30.60 14.69 18.93
C GLY A 976 31.38 13.46 18.40
N ASP A 977 31.15 12.28 18.96
CA ASP A 977 31.67 11.02 18.44
C ASP A 977 30.78 10.47 17.30
N ILE A 978 31.41 9.82 16.32
CA ILE A 978 30.73 9.24 15.14
C ILE A 978 29.86 8.06 15.58
N VAL A 979 28.55 8.23 15.53
CA VAL A 979 27.60 7.12 15.69
C VAL A 979 27.24 6.59 14.31
N VAL A 980 27.52 5.32 14.07
CA VAL A 980 27.22 4.69 12.78
C VAL A 980 25.76 4.27 12.74
N ALA A 981 24.88 5.22 12.41
CA ALA A 981 23.49 4.94 12.06
C ALA A 981 23.41 4.09 10.79
N HIS A 982 22.53 3.08 10.79
CA HIS A 982 22.23 2.33 9.58
C HIS A 982 21.34 3.20 8.67
N LEU A 983 21.98 3.92 7.74
CA LEU A 983 21.36 4.94 6.88
C LEU A 983 20.15 4.43 6.11
N GLY A 984 20.17 3.17 5.64
CA GLY A 984 19.05 2.56 4.92
C GLY A 984 17.79 2.45 5.78
N SER A 985 17.92 1.98 7.02
CA SER A 985 16.80 1.88 7.96
C SER A 985 16.26 3.25 8.38
N ARG A 986 17.16 4.21 8.61
CA ARG A 986 16.78 5.59 8.92
C ARG A 986 15.98 6.22 7.78
N ARG A 987 16.47 6.09 6.54
CA ARG A 987 15.82 6.63 5.35
C ARG A 987 14.43 6.05 5.14
N ASN A 988 14.30 4.73 5.28
CA ASN A 988 13.01 4.04 5.11
C ASN A 988 12.00 4.43 6.21
N LEU A 989 12.43 4.49 7.47
CA LEU A 989 11.53 4.77 8.59
C LEU A 989 11.19 6.26 8.74
N LEU A 990 12.18 7.16 8.68
CA LEU A 990 12.04 8.58 9.02
C LEU A 990 12.14 9.53 7.82
N GLY A 991 12.65 9.05 6.69
CA GLY A 991 12.92 9.89 5.50
C GLY A 991 14.25 10.63 5.56
N ASP A 992 14.61 11.28 4.45
CA ASP A 992 15.92 11.97 4.29
C ASP A 992 16.00 13.30 5.07
N SER A 993 14.87 13.86 5.52
CA SER A 993 14.76 15.18 6.17
C SER A 993 14.14 15.12 7.59
N ALA A 994 14.39 14.06 8.35
CA ALA A 994 13.84 13.89 9.70
C ALA A 994 14.44 14.89 10.71
N SER A 995 13.61 15.48 11.57
CA SER A 995 14.08 16.41 12.60
C SER A 995 14.99 15.71 13.63
N PRO A 996 15.99 16.42 14.22
CA PRO A 996 16.86 15.84 15.26
C PRO A 996 16.09 15.30 16.47
N GLU A 997 14.99 15.96 16.84
CA GLU A 997 14.10 15.52 17.92
C GLU A 997 13.45 14.16 17.63
N LEU A 998 12.99 13.96 16.38
CA LEU A 998 12.40 12.68 15.97
C LEU A 998 13.47 11.58 15.91
N GLN A 999 14.68 11.89 15.43
CA GLN A 999 15.80 10.94 15.43
C GLN A 999 16.17 10.50 16.86
N HIS A 1000 16.18 11.45 17.81
CA HIS A 1000 16.40 11.15 19.23
C HIS A 1000 15.27 10.29 19.82
N GLN A 1001 14.01 10.62 19.53
CA GLN A 1001 12.86 9.82 19.99
C GLN A 1001 12.87 8.40 19.43
N MET A 1002 13.35 8.21 18.20
CA MET A 1002 13.41 6.93 17.51
C MET A 1002 14.73 6.18 17.77
N THR A 1003 15.46 6.54 18.82
CA THR A 1003 16.71 5.90 19.21
C THR A 1003 16.51 5.17 20.54
N PRO A 1004 16.30 3.83 20.54
CA PRO A 1004 15.80 3.09 21.71
C PRO A 1004 16.70 3.12 22.94
N HIS A 1005 18.01 3.34 22.79
CA HIS A 1005 18.93 3.36 23.94
C HIS A 1005 18.79 4.60 24.84
N TYR A 1006 18.18 5.68 24.35
CA TYR A 1006 17.82 6.85 25.19
C TYR A 1006 16.56 6.62 26.03
N ALA A 1007 15.72 5.66 25.64
CA ALA A 1007 14.43 5.38 26.27
C ALA A 1007 14.47 4.23 27.30
N ILE A 1008 15.64 3.69 27.62
CA ILE A 1008 15.78 2.60 28.60
C ILE A 1008 15.44 3.12 30.00
N GLY A 1009 14.50 2.45 30.65
CA GLY A 1009 14.00 2.83 31.96
C GLY A 1009 14.02 1.69 32.98
N PRO A 1010 13.57 1.95 34.23
CA PRO A 1010 13.59 0.96 35.31
C PRO A 1010 12.61 -0.21 35.09
N ARG A 1011 11.65 -0.07 34.17
CA ARG A 1011 10.67 -1.12 33.80
C ARG A 1011 11.14 -2.00 32.63
N THR A 1012 12.27 -1.71 31.99
CA THR A 1012 12.77 -2.50 30.85
C THR A 1012 13.14 -3.92 31.31
N PRO A 1013 12.59 -4.99 30.70
CA PRO A 1013 12.85 -6.36 31.10
C PRO A 1013 14.26 -6.82 30.69
N PRO A 1014 14.71 -8.01 31.12
CA PRO A 1014 16.01 -8.54 30.73
C PRO A 1014 16.15 -8.75 29.21
N VAL A 1015 17.33 -8.43 28.66
CA VAL A 1015 17.58 -8.50 27.21
C VAL A 1015 18.81 -9.36 26.89
N PHE A 1016 18.68 -10.23 25.89
CA PHE A 1016 19.81 -10.92 25.25
C PHE A 1016 20.18 -10.21 23.94
N ILE A 1017 21.44 -9.84 23.80
CA ILE A 1017 21.95 -9.10 22.64
C ILE A 1017 23.01 -9.95 21.95
N PHE A 1018 22.82 -10.20 20.66
CA PHE A 1018 23.75 -10.95 19.82
C PHE A 1018 24.29 -10.06 18.69
N HIS A 1019 25.60 -10.10 18.40
CA HIS A 1019 26.22 -9.36 17.29
C HIS A 1019 27.50 -10.05 16.78
N THR A 1020 27.97 -9.72 15.57
CA THR A 1020 29.29 -10.14 15.04
C THR A 1020 30.23 -8.94 14.89
N ALA A 1021 31.46 -9.03 15.39
CA ALA A 1021 32.38 -7.89 15.51
C ALA A 1021 32.75 -7.24 14.16
N ASN A 1022 32.71 -8.01 13.07
CA ASN A 1022 33.07 -7.58 11.72
C ASN A 1022 31.86 -7.40 10.78
N ASP A 1023 30.65 -7.20 11.31
CA ASP A 1023 29.45 -6.91 10.53
C ASP A 1023 29.64 -5.64 9.67
N PRO A 1024 29.63 -5.75 8.32
CA PRO A 1024 29.85 -4.61 7.44
C PRO A 1024 28.60 -3.74 7.23
N ALA A 1025 27.42 -4.25 7.58
CA ALA A 1025 26.15 -3.56 7.36
C ALA A 1025 25.69 -2.81 8.62
N VAL A 1026 25.65 -3.48 9.77
CA VAL A 1026 25.28 -2.87 11.06
C VAL A 1026 26.47 -2.96 12.01
N PRO A 1027 27.15 -1.83 12.32
CA PRO A 1027 28.32 -1.88 13.16
C PRO A 1027 28.01 -2.28 14.60
N VAL A 1028 28.92 -3.08 15.19
CA VAL A 1028 28.80 -3.64 16.55
C VAL A 1028 28.63 -2.58 17.65
N GLN A 1029 29.01 -1.34 17.37
CA GLN A 1029 28.78 -0.19 18.24
C GLN A 1029 27.30 -0.04 18.62
N ASN A 1030 26.35 -0.39 17.73
CA ASN A 1030 24.92 -0.36 18.06
C ASN A 1030 24.58 -1.29 19.25
N ALA A 1031 25.07 -2.53 19.21
CA ALA A 1031 24.88 -3.49 20.30
C ALA A 1031 25.57 -3.02 21.60
N LEU A 1032 26.77 -2.45 21.49
CA LEU A 1032 27.53 -1.92 22.63
C LEU A 1032 26.85 -0.70 23.28
N LEU A 1033 26.26 0.20 22.48
CA LEU A 1033 25.52 1.38 22.97
C LEU A 1033 24.28 0.95 23.77
N PHE A 1034 23.50 0.00 23.25
CA PHE A 1034 22.32 -0.51 23.94
C PHE A 1034 22.71 -1.24 25.24
N ALA A 1035 23.73 -2.10 25.19
CA ALA A 1035 24.27 -2.77 26.38
C ALA A 1035 24.79 -1.77 27.43
N GLY A 1036 25.50 -0.74 27.00
CA GLY A 1036 26.00 0.34 27.87
C GLY A 1036 24.87 1.15 28.51
N ALA A 1037 23.76 1.38 27.78
CA ALA A 1037 22.58 2.03 28.33
C ALA A 1037 21.84 1.14 29.35
N MET A 1038 21.70 -0.16 29.08
CA MET A 1038 21.17 -1.14 30.05
C MET A 1038 22.01 -1.19 31.34
N ALA A 1039 23.34 -1.18 31.20
CA ALA A 1039 24.28 -1.16 32.34
C ALA A 1039 24.13 0.12 33.18
N ARG A 1040 24.03 1.30 32.52
CA ARG A 1040 23.83 2.59 33.20
C ARG A 1040 22.56 2.62 34.05
N GLN A 1041 21.50 1.95 33.61
CA GLN A 1041 20.22 1.83 34.33
C GLN A 1041 20.15 0.60 35.25
N ALA A 1042 21.27 -0.09 35.48
CA ALA A 1042 21.38 -1.30 36.30
C ALA A 1042 20.35 -2.40 35.92
N ARG A 1043 20.04 -2.53 34.62
CA ARG A 1043 19.13 -3.55 34.10
C ARG A 1043 19.89 -4.81 33.70
N PRO A 1044 19.33 -6.01 33.93
CA PRO A 1044 19.98 -7.26 33.54
C PRO A 1044 20.02 -7.42 32.02
N PHE A 1045 21.19 -7.71 31.47
CA PHE A 1045 21.36 -8.04 30.06
C PHE A 1045 22.47 -9.08 29.88
N GLN A 1046 22.45 -9.80 28.76
CA GLN A 1046 23.56 -10.64 28.32
C GLN A 1046 23.96 -10.22 26.91
N LEU A 1047 25.25 -9.96 26.71
CA LEU A 1047 25.80 -9.56 25.42
C LEU A 1047 26.73 -10.67 24.90
N LEU A 1048 26.49 -11.13 23.68
CA LEU A 1048 27.34 -12.08 22.96
C LEU A 1048 27.83 -11.42 21.67
N ILE A 1049 29.15 -11.27 21.54
CA ILE A 1049 29.79 -10.80 20.31
C ILE A 1049 30.69 -11.90 19.78
N LEU A 1050 30.39 -12.40 18.58
CA LEU A 1050 31.26 -13.33 17.86
C LEU A 1050 32.30 -12.57 17.04
N PRO A 1051 33.51 -13.09 16.84
CA PRO A 1051 34.60 -12.34 16.19
C PRO A 1051 34.43 -12.18 14.67
N ASP A 1052 33.74 -13.12 14.00
CA ASP A 1052 33.59 -13.18 12.55
C ASP A 1052 32.17 -13.64 12.18
N GLY A 1053 31.53 -13.02 11.19
CA GLY A 1053 30.24 -13.41 10.61
C GLY A 1053 29.57 -12.27 9.82
N SER A 1054 29.08 -12.56 8.61
CA SER A 1054 28.37 -11.58 7.77
C SER A 1054 27.05 -11.12 8.40
N HIS A 1055 26.52 -9.98 7.96
CA HIS A 1055 25.18 -9.55 8.37
C HIS A 1055 24.10 -10.55 7.93
N GLY A 1056 23.04 -10.71 8.73
CA GLY A 1056 21.87 -11.53 8.36
C GLY A 1056 22.08 -13.04 8.45
N ILE A 1057 22.94 -13.51 9.36
CA ILE A 1057 23.21 -14.95 9.57
C ILE A 1057 22.08 -15.72 10.27
N SER A 1058 21.00 -15.04 10.71
CA SER A 1058 19.89 -15.65 11.46
C SER A 1058 20.42 -16.50 12.63
N LEU A 1059 19.95 -17.75 12.80
CA LEU A 1059 20.39 -18.69 13.83
C LEU A 1059 21.68 -19.45 13.48
N ALA A 1060 22.06 -19.50 12.20
CA ALA A 1060 23.22 -20.23 11.67
C ALA A 1060 23.36 -21.67 12.22
N LEU A 1061 22.27 -22.45 12.28
CA LEU A 1061 22.24 -23.78 12.92
C LEU A 1061 23.24 -24.78 12.33
N ASP A 1062 23.53 -24.64 11.02
CA ASP A 1062 24.42 -25.53 10.28
C ASP A 1062 25.91 -25.15 10.39
N ASP A 1063 26.24 -23.98 10.98
CA ASP A 1063 27.62 -23.52 11.15
C ASP A 1063 28.06 -23.60 12.63
N PRO A 1064 28.96 -24.52 13.00
CA PRO A 1064 29.41 -24.69 14.38
C PRO A 1064 30.20 -23.48 14.93
N LYS A 1065 30.70 -22.58 14.08
CA LYS A 1065 31.41 -21.35 14.51
C LYS A 1065 30.47 -20.17 14.71
N LEU A 1066 29.37 -20.09 13.95
CA LEU A 1066 28.42 -18.97 13.97
C LEU A 1066 27.15 -19.27 14.76
N ASN A 1067 26.91 -20.54 15.13
CA ASN A 1067 25.75 -20.93 15.94
C ASN A 1067 25.85 -20.36 17.36
N TRP A 1068 25.00 -19.39 17.65
CA TRP A 1068 24.90 -18.70 18.93
C TRP A 1068 23.73 -19.20 19.81
N THR A 1069 22.93 -20.12 19.28
CA THR A 1069 21.68 -20.57 19.92
C THR A 1069 21.90 -21.30 21.24
N GLY A 1070 23.06 -21.93 21.44
CA GLY A 1070 23.41 -22.58 22.70
C GLY A 1070 23.58 -21.61 23.87
N GLU A 1071 24.10 -20.41 23.61
CA GLU A 1071 24.21 -19.35 24.63
C GLU A 1071 22.86 -18.70 24.92
N LEU A 1072 22.03 -18.52 23.89
CA LEU A 1072 20.64 -18.08 24.07
C LEU A 1072 19.85 -19.08 24.91
N GLU A 1073 20.01 -20.38 24.65
CA GLU A 1073 19.34 -21.44 25.41
C GLU A 1073 19.79 -21.43 26.89
N ARG A 1074 21.08 -21.24 27.14
CA ARG A 1074 21.62 -21.06 28.50
C ARG A 1074 20.99 -19.86 29.19
N TRP A 1075 20.89 -18.71 28.52
CA TRP A 1075 20.27 -17.51 29.09
C TRP A 1075 18.77 -17.70 29.40
N LEU A 1076 18.01 -18.25 28.45
CA LEU A 1076 16.59 -18.54 28.65
C LEU A 1076 16.35 -19.56 29.78
N LYS A 1077 17.24 -20.54 29.96
CA LYS A 1077 17.17 -21.52 31.04
C LYS A 1077 17.54 -20.94 32.40
N TYR A 1078 18.69 -20.28 32.53
CA TYR A 1078 19.24 -19.90 33.84
C TYR A 1078 18.94 -18.46 34.25
N SER A 1079 18.78 -17.53 33.31
CA SER A 1079 18.53 -16.12 33.62
C SER A 1079 17.04 -15.78 33.61
N ILE A 1080 16.26 -16.37 32.71
CA ILE A 1080 14.81 -16.13 32.61
C ILE A 1080 13.98 -17.26 33.26
N GLY A 1081 14.50 -18.49 33.29
CA GLY A 1081 13.83 -19.63 33.92
C GLY A 1081 12.61 -20.12 33.15
N VAL A 1082 12.64 -20.07 31.80
CA VAL A 1082 11.53 -20.49 30.91
C VAL A 1082 11.75 -21.86 30.27
N MET A 1083 12.92 -22.48 30.45
CA MET A 1083 13.20 -23.85 30.00
C MET A 1083 13.48 -24.75 31.21
N GLY A 1084 12.64 -25.78 31.39
CA GLY A 1084 12.81 -26.84 32.40
C GLY A 1084 13.82 -27.88 31.95
#